data_AF-A0A835XDQ4-F1
#
_entry.id   AF-A0A835XDQ4-F1
#
_cell.length_a   1.000
_cell.length_b   1.000
_cell.length_c   1.000
_cell.angle_alpha   90.00
_cell.angle_beta   90.00
_cell.angle_gamma   90.00
#
_symmetry.space_group_name_H-M   'P 1'
#
loop_
_entity.id
_entity.type
_entity.pdbx_description
1 polymer ?
#
loop_
_entity_poly.entity_id
_entity_poly.type
_entity_poly.pdbx_seq_one_letter_code
_entity_poly.pdbx_strand_id
1 'polypeptide(L)'
;SRLALVSDDLAVLGEAKAVERANLVKIDPLPDKARRQAEAVGAILKSVQGQLDSMNARYAEHETQWRNASARERELQEEHTRLLTALERGRVQVEGKARHADDIRKDVELASIEADKILGDQVELDLRVKNLAVELKAESDTLNRRQREKELMLRQYRVAEAALKDARDALPNLKFQVEQLHRDVGALEARRRSQSRDLADVKRELDIQMAAFLGEEAEGKDKLAMFQMTYKEVAALESELAALKREESERDMILRDLGSQRDRVALSIAQKLSKVKDVQMASRIKEVELAELKKIRREVGRRIRDFEKLYDLVKNQRNKFVNLIQAASQSTTEMKDKLKVLQNELDILQNEVGVKDKLLQQQHTQHAANIAERDQLRVELGRLGMVFRERQAVVDEQIAEVDKLNAIINGCEKEMLRLKKQYELVIEARNYTGIMLVDRNDELCVLYEKSNIQEEVIRGGRLELRRREDEIRLLNLEVSELQRSIGVTQRLVPSVPLLDTDVASLQRALFEARREAEALSLALENPGNQSRWRLLEGKIPDREELSAKIQALEERLNDKKEQLLEKELILEEITSLSDKLRVQAAEGRADTLELAQRVNEYASKLRAVTRKIMATVSELSMYQASALKLGAEREELDAAVAVARQRLEGGEPPTDDAEREWMRLERERYTVSALSEERRAVSEALDARVSEVQSTAEPRPNAYIPETLGIPKPYGSFAPFKPQEPGSTMRHIRKPVPKEVVI
;
A
#
# COMPACT_ATOMS: atom_id res chain seq x y z
N SER A 1 68.69 123.08 -18.44
CA SER A 1 69.38 122.60 -19.68
C SER A 1 68.69 121.33 -20.16
N ARG A 2 68.60 121.06 -21.48
CA ARG A 2 67.89 119.88 -22.01
C ARG A 2 68.44 118.53 -21.52
N LEU A 3 69.70 118.49 -21.06
CA LEU A 3 70.35 117.30 -20.49
C LEU A 3 69.73 116.81 -19.16
N ALA A 4 69.09 117.69 -18.37
CA ALA A 4 68.47 117.28 -17.10
C ALA A 4 67.18 116.48 -17.33
N LEU A 5 66.29 116.98 -18.19
CA LEU A 5 65.03 116.30 -18.57
C LEU A 5 65.29 114.90 -19.16
N VAL A 6 66.28 114.78 -20.05
CA VAL A 6 66.66 113.47 -20.62
C VAL A 6 67.23 112.51 -19.57
N SER A 7 67.82 113.00 -18.47
CA SER A 7 68.27 112.15 -17.36
C SER A 7 67.10 111.59 -16.55
N ASP A 8 66.07 112.41 -16.27
CA ASP A 8 64.89 111.97 -15.55
C ASP A 8 64.03 111.03 -16.41
N ASP A 9 63.85 111.33 -17.70
CA ASP A 9 63.17 110.45 -18.66
C ASP A 9 63.87 109.07 -18.76
N LEU A 10 65.21 109.03 -18.72
CA LEU A 10 65.99 107.78 -18.70
C LEU A 10 65.86 107.01 -17.38
N ALA A 11 65.68 107.70 -16.24
CA ALA A 11 65.43 107.06 -14.95
C ALA A 11 64.03 106.41 -14.93
N VAL A 12 63.00 107.15 -15.38
CA VAL A 12 61.62 106.64 -15.50
C VAL A 12 61.53 105.47 -16.47
N LEU A 13 62.22 105.52 -17.62
CA LEU A 13 62.34 104.39 -18.55
C LEU A 13 63.11 103.20 -17.94
N GLY A 14 64.08 103.46 -17.05
CA GLY A 14 64.80 102.44 -16.29
C GLY A 14 63.88 101.70 -15.31
N GLU A 15 63.06 102.43 -14.57
CA GLU A 15 62.05 101.85 -13.65
C GLU A 15 60.96 101.09 -14.42
N ALA A 16 60.41 101.68 -15.49
CA ALA A 16 59.44 101.00 -16.35
C ALA A 16 59.98 99.68 -16.93
N LYS A 17 61.25 99.66 -17.35
CA LYS A 17 61.93 98.44 -17.83
C LYS A 17 62.18 97.41 -16.72
N ALA A 18 62.38 97.85 -15.48
CA ALA A 18 62.49 96.95 -14.32
C ALA A 18 61.13 96.34 -13.96
N VAL A 19 60.05 97.13 -14.00
CA VAL A 19 58.66 96.66 -13.81
C VAL A 19 58.26 95.66 -14.89
N GLU A 20 58.53 95.96 -16.17
CA GLU A 20 58.23 95.03 -17.27
C GLU A 20 59.04 93.73 -17.19
N ARG A 21 60.32 93.79 -16.79
CA ARG A 21 61.09 92.57 -16.48
C ARG A 21 60.47 91.76 -15.33
N ALA A 22 60.01 92.43 -14.27
CA ALA A 22 59.35 91.77 -13.15
C ALA A 22 57.99 91.17 -13.54
N ASN A 23 57.30 91.74 -14.54
CA ASN A 23 56.06 91.18 -15.10
C ASN A 23 56.35 89.97 -16.00
N LEU A 24 57.34 90.05 -16.88
CA LEU A 24 57.79 88.92 -17.72
C LEU A 24 58.19 87.71 -16.88
N VAL A 25 58.96 87.89 -15.80
CA VAL A 25 59.35 86.80 -14.87
C VAL A 25 58.13 86.16 -14.18
N LYS A 26 57.02 86.88 -13.99
CA LYS A 26 55.76 86.31 -13.46
C LYS A 26 54.95 85.57 -14.52
N ILE A 27 55.11 85.91 -15.80
CA ILE A 27 54.36 85.33 -16.93
C ILE A 27 55.04 84.07 -17.47
N ASP A 28 56.38 84.03 -17.50
CA ASP A 28 57.20 82.91 -18.00
C ASP A 28 56.79 81.50 -17.48
N PRO A 29 56.43 81.29 -16.20
CA PRO A 29 56.01 79.98 -15.69
C PRO A 29 54.51 79.65 -15.89
N LEU A 30 53.69 80.55 -16.45
CA LEU A 30 52.26 80.30 -16.66
C LEU A 30 51.97 79.21 -17.72
N PRO A 31 52.64 79.15 -18.89
CA PRO A 31 52.40 78.10 -19.88
C PRO A 31 52.72 76.71 -19.33
N ASP A 32 53.81 76.56 -18.56
CA ASP A 32 54.19 75.30 -17.93
C ASP A 32 53.22 74.89 -16.82
N LYS A 33 52.68 75.84 -16.04
CA LYS A 33 51.59 75.56 -15.09
C LYS A 33 50.34 75.08 -15.82
N ALA A 34 49.92 75.76 -16.89
CA ALA A 34 48.75 75.39 -17.67
C ALA A 34 48.92 74.01 -18.31
N ARG A 35 50.12 73.69 -18.83
CA ARG A 35 50.45 72.38 -19.38
C ARG A 35 50.39 71.27 -18.34
N ARG A 36 50.99 71.46 -17.15
CA ARG A 36 50.91 70.49 -16.04
C ARG A 36 49.48 70.29 -15.54
N GLN A 37 48.67 71.35 -15.52
CA GLN A 37 47.23 71.25 -15.20
C GLN A 37 46.47 70.45 -16.27
N ALA A 38 46.74 70.69 -17.56
CA ALA A 38 46.14 69.91 -18.65
C ALA A 38 46.56 68.43 -18.62
N GLU A 39 47.83 68.14 -18.33
CA GLU A 39 48.34 66.76 -18.16
C GLU A 39 47.71 66.07 -16.94
N ALA A 40 47.53 66.78 -15.82
CA ALA A 40 46.83 66.26 -14.64
C ALA A 40 45.34 65.98 -14.91
N VAL A 41 44.63 66.89 -15.59
CA VAL A 41 43.24 66.69 -16.02
C VAL A 41 43.13 65.52 -17.00
N GLY A 42 44.08 65.37 -17.94
CA GLY A 42 44.16 64.23 -18.85
C GLY A 42 44.39 62.89 -18.15
N ALA A 43 45.19 62.88 -17.08
CA ALA A 43 45.38 61.69 -16.24
C ALA A 43 44.11 61.33 -15.44
N ILE A 44 43.40 62.33 -14.90
CA ILE A 44 42.11 62.15 -14.23
C ILE A 44 41.06 61.61 -15.21
N LEU A 45 40.96 62.18 -16.41
CA LEU A 45 40.06 61.70 -17.47
C LEU A 45 40.31 60.23 -17.83
N LYS A 46 41.58 59.84 -18.02
CA LYS A 46 41.94 58.42 -18.26
C LYS A 46 41.57 57.52 -17.08
N SER A 47 41.75 57.98 -15.84
CA SER A 47 41.35 57.23 -14.65
C SER A 47 39.84 57.04 -14.57
N VAL A 48 39.06 58.09 -14.85
CA VAL A 48 37.59 58.05 -14.86
C VAL A 48 37.06 57.17 -16.02
N GLN A 49 37.69 57.23 -17.21
CA GLN A 49 37.36 56.32 -18.31
C GLN A 49 37.64 54.86 -17.95
N GLY A 50 38.81 54.54 -17.36
CA GLY A 50 39.11 53.19 -16.89
C GLY A 50 38.14 52.70 -15.81
N GLN A 51 37.67 53.59 -14.93
CA GLN A 51 36.61 53.26 -13.97
C GLN A 51 35.27 52.99 -14.68
N LEU A 52 34.86 53.84 -15.62
CA LEU A 52 33.65 53.68 -16.41
C LEU A 52 33.64 52.35 -17.19
N ASP A 53 34.75 52.04 -17.86
CA ASP A 53 34.92 50.78 -18.60
C ASP A 53 34.85 49.56 -17.65
N SER A 54 35.44 49.65 -16.46
CA SER A 54 35.32 48.58 -15.45
C SER A 54 33.89 48.38 -14.93
N MET A 55 33.10 49.47 -14.83
CA MET A 55 31.71 49.41 -14.38
C MET A 55 30.79 48.91 -15.50
N ASN A 56 31.06 49.29 -16.76
CA ASN A 56 30.38 48.75 -17.93
C ASN A 56 30.65 47.24 -18.11
N ALA A 57 31.89 46.79 -17.88
CA ALA A 57 32.23 45.37 -17.89
C ALA A 57 31.45 44.57 -16.82
N ARG A 58 31.40 45.08 -15.58
CA ARG A 58 30.59 44.49 -14.50
C ARG A 58 29.09 44.51 -14.80
N TYR A 59 28.59 45.57 -15.43
CA TYR A 59 27.19 45.65 -15.85
C TYR A 59 26.85 44.58 -16.90
N ALA A 60 27.72 44.39 -17.91
CA ALA A 60 27.57 43.33 -18.91
C ALA A 60 27.65 41.91 -18.26
N GLU A 61 28.54 41.72 -17.29
CA GLU A 61 28.65 40.48 -16.52
C GLU A 61 27.35 40.20 -15.71
N HIS A 62 26.78 41.20 -15.05
CA HIS A 62 25.49 41.05 -14.38
C HIS A 62 24.31 40.87 -15.35
N GLU A 63 24.31 41.52 -16.52
CA GLU A 63 23.31 41.27 -17.57
C GLU A 63 23.34 39.81 -18.04
N THR A 64 24.53 39.25 -18.28
CA THR A 64 24.68 37.85 -18.71
C THR A 64 24.28 36.87 -17.60
N GLN A 65 24.64 37.16 -16.34
CA GLN A 65 24.14 36.41 -15.18
C GLN A 65 22.61 36.44 -15.09
N TRP A 66 21.98 37.61 -15.26
CA TRP A 66 20.52 37.75 -15.25
C TRP A 66 19.84 37.01 -16.42
N ARG A 67 20.38 37.10 -17.64
CA ARG A 67 19.87 36.34 -18.80
C ARG A 67 19.94 34.83 -18.55
N ASN A 68 21.05 34.34 -17.99
CA ASN A 68 21.22 32.92 -17.66
C ASN A 68 20.25 32.47 -16.55
N ALA A 69 20.05 33.30 -15.51
CA ALA A 69 19.08 33.01 -14.45
C ALA A 69 17.63 32.97 -14.99
N SER A 70 17.24 33.93 -15.82
CA SER A 70 15.90 34.00 -16.41
C SER A 70 15.64 32.89 -17.45
N ALA A 71 16.67 32.44 -18.17
CA ALA A 71 16.58 31.24 -19.02
C ALA A 71 16.32 29.99 -18.18
N ARG A 72 17.09 29.80 -17.09
CA ARG A 72 16.96 28.66 -16.17
C ARG A 72 15.63 28.65 -15.41
N GLU A 73 15.08 29.82 -15.10
CA GLU A 73 13.73 29.97 -14.55
C GLU A 73 12.66 29.46 -15.53
N ARG A 74 12.77 29.80 -16.82
CA ARG A 74 11.85 29.30 -17.86
C ARG A 74 11.98 27.78 -18.05
N GLU A 75 13.19 27.24 -18.07
CA GLU A 75 13.42 25.79 -18.13
C GLU A 75 12.72 25.08 -16.96
N LEU A 76 12.88 25.58 -15.73
CA LEU A 76 12.20 25.04 -14.55
C LEU A 76 10.67 25.18 -14.60
N GLN A 77 10.13 26.27 -15.18
CA GLN A 77 8.69 26.44 -15.40
C GLN A 77 8.15 25.44 -16.45
N GLU A 78 8.91 25.17 -17.52
CA GLU A 78 8.58 24.13 -18.51
C GLU A 78 8.66 22.72 -17.91
N GLU A 79 9.66 22.42 -17.09
CA GLU A 79 9.76 21.15 -16.38
C GLU A 79 8.61 20.97 -15.38
N HIS A 80 8.27 22.00 -14.62
CA HIS A 80 7.16 21.97 -13.66
C HIS A 80 5.81 21.71 -14.36
N THR A 81 5.53 22.39 -15.47
CA THR A 81 4.31 22.17 -16.25
C THR A 81 4.28 20.77 -16.90
N ARG A 82 5.41 20.27 -17.42
CA ARG A 82 5.54 18.88 -17.91
C ARG A 82 5.24 17.87 -16.81
N LEU A 83 5.78 18.06 -15.60
CA LEU A 83 5.54 17.19 -14.44
C LEU A 83 4.08 17.23 -13.97
N LEU A 84 3.44 18.40 -13.94
CA LEU A 84 2.01 18.52 -13.63
C LEU A 84 1.13 17.73 -14.62
N THR A 85 1.33 17.90 -15.93
CA THR A 85 0.56 17.12 -16.92
C THR A 85 0.84 15.61 -16.85
N ALA A 86 2.03 15.19 -16.38
CA ALA A 86 2.35 13.79 -16.15
C ALA A 86 1.63 13.25 -14.89
N LEU A 87 1.55 14.05 -13.82
CA LEU A 87 0.81 13.73 -12.61
C LEU A 87 -0.70 13.57 -12.89
N GLU A 88 -1.29 14.46 -13.67
CA GLU A 88 -2.71 14.39 -14.06
C GLU A 88 -3.00 13.16 -14.91
N ARG A 89 -2.14 12.86 -15.91
CA ARG A 89 -2.23 11.61 -16.68
C ARG A 89 -2.10 10.37 -15.80
N GLY A 90 -1.22 10.41 -14.79
CA GLY A 90 -1.09 9.36 -13.78
C GLY A 90 -2.36 9.18 -12.95
N ARG A 91 -2.96 10.26 -12.46
CA ARG A 91 -4.23 10.23 -11.71
C ARG A 91 -5.37 9.61 -12.52
N VAL A 92 -5.56 10.04 -13.78
CA VAL A 92 -6.59 9.48 -14.67
C VAL A 92 -6.37 7.98 -14.92
N GLN A 93 -5.13 7.52 -15.08
CA GLN A 93 -4.84 6.09 -15.19
C GLN A 93 -5.12 5.30 -13.90
N VAL A 94 -4.83 5.89 -12.72
CA VAL A 94 -5.13 5.27 -11.43
C VAL A 94 -6.64 5.17 -11.21
N GLU A 95 -7.41 6.22 -11.51
CA GLU A 95 -8.88 6.18 -11.44
C GLU A 95 -9.47 5.14 -12.41
N GLY A 96 -8.96 5.06 -13.64
CA GLY A 96 -9.39 4.05 -14.61
C GLY A 96 -9.12 2.62 -14.14
N LYS A 97 -7.94 2.37 -13.54
CA LYS A 97 -7.61 1.06 -12.95
C LYS A 97 -8.44 0.75 -11.69
N ALA A 98 -8.74 1.75 -10.86
CA ALA A 98 -9.59 1.57 -9.69
C ALA A 98 -11.02 1.17 -10.10
N ARG A 99 -11.63 1.85 -11.07
CA ARG A 99 -12.95 1.47 -11.62
C ARG A 99 -12.95 0.04 -12.15
N HIS A 100 -11.93 -0.33 -12.94
CA HIS A 100 -11.81 -1.69 -13.46
C HIS A 100 -11.65 -2.75 -12.35
N ALA A 101 -10.90 -2.45 -11.29
CA ALA A 101 -10.78 -3.34 -10.13
C ALA A 101 -12.10 -3.48 -9.34
N ASP A 102 -12.92 -2.42 -9.29
CA ASP A 102 -14.24 -2.47 -8.66
C ASP A 102 -15.27 -3.22 -9.51
N ASP A 103 -15.18 -3.14 -10.84
CA ASP A 103 -16.01 -3.95 -11.74
C ASP A 103 -15.62 -5.44 -11.65
N ILE A 104 -14.33 -5.78 -11.66
CA ILE A 104 -13.87 -7.17 -11.40
C ILE A 104 -14.34 -7.66 -10.03
N ARG A 105 -14.37 -6.81 -8.99
CA ARG A 105 -14.90 -7.20 -7.67
C ARG A 105 -16.39 -7.55 -7.73
N LYS A 106 -17.21 -6.76 -8.43
CA LYS A 106 -18.64 -7.08 -8.64
C LYS A 106 -18.81 -8.38 -9.41
N ASP A 107 -18.02 -8.61 -10.47
CA ASP A 107 -18.08 -9.84 -11.25
C ASP A 107 -17.74 -11.08 -10.40
N VAL A 108 -16.75 -10.96 -9.50
CA VAL A 108 -16.39 -12.01 -8.53
C VAL A 108 -17.49 -12.22 -7.48
N GLU A 109 -18.12 -11.16 -6.97
CA GLU A 109 -19.26 -11.27 -6.05
C GLU A 109 -20.47 -11.95 -6.71
N LEU A 110 -20.79 -11.58 -7.95
CA LEU A 110 -21.85 -12.20 -8.75
C LEU A 110 -21.55 -13.67 -9.01
N ALA A 111 -20.33 -14.02 -9.41
CA ALA A 111 -19.89 -15.40 -9.61
C ALA A 111 -19.94 -16.22 -8.31
N SER A 112 -19.66 -15.62 -7.15
CA SER A 112 -19.83 -16.27 -5.84
C SER A 112 -21.30 -16.57 -5.55
N ILE A 113 -22.19 -15.60 -5.79
CA ILE A 113 -23.65 -15.77 -5.61
C ILE A 113 -24.20 -16.85 -6.56
N GLU A 114 -23.67 -16.95 -7.78
CA GLU A 114 -24.03 -18.02 -8.73
C GLU A 114 -23.50 -19.39 -8.28
N ALA A 115 -22.26 -19.46 -7.77
CA ALA A 115 -21.71 -20.69 -7.20
C ALA A 115 -22.52 -21.18 -5.98
N ASP A 116 -22.93 -20.28 -5.08
CA ASP A 116 -23.78 -20.61 -3.92
C ASP A 116 -25.16 -21.13 -4.34
N LYS A 117 -25.76 -20.55 -5.39
CA LYS A 117 -27.02 -21.06 -5.99
C LYS A 117 -26.84 -22.47 -6.56
N ILE A 118 -25.80 -22.68 -7.37
CA ILE A 118 -25.50 -24.00 -7.97
C ILE A 118 -25.28 -25.05 -6.87
N LEU A 119 -24.62 -24.68 -5.77
CA LEU A 119 -24.39 -25.57 -4.63
C LEU A 119 -25.69 -25.86 -3.85
N GLY A 120 -26.59 -24.86 -3.73
CA GLY A 120 -27.94 -25.07 -3.22
C GLY A 120 -28.77 -26.02 -4.08
N ASP A 121 -28.77 -25.83 -5.40
CA ASP A 121 -29.46 -26.70 -6.37
C ASP A 121 -28.89 -28.13 -6.35
N GLN A 122 -27.56 -28.29 -6.21
CA GLN A 122 -26.91 -29.59 -6.03
C GLN A 122 -27.39 -30.29 -4.76
N VAL A 123 -27.47 -29.59 -3.61
CA VAL A 123 -27.98 -30.16 -2.36
C VAL A 123 -29.45 -30.57 -2.48
N GLU A 124 -30.29 -29.77 -3.17
CA GLU A 124 -31.68 -30.14 -3.40
C GLU A 124 -31.79 -31.38 -4.31
N LEU A 125 -31.02 -31.45 -5.40
CA LEU A 125 -30.97 -32.61 -6.29
C LEU A 125 -30.47 -33.86 -5.57
N ASP A 126 -29.43 -33.76 -4.73
CA ASP A 126 -28.93 -34.87 -3.91
C ASP A 126 -29.98 -35.37 -2.91
N LEU A 127 -30.76 -34.48 -2.31
CA LEU A 127 -31.88 -34.85 -1.44
C LEU A 127 -33.00 -35.55 -2.23
N ARG A 128 -33.34 -35.04 -3.41
CA ARG A 128 -34.32 -35.69 -4.32
C ARG A 128 -33.84 -37.08 -4.76
N VAL A 129 -32.56 -37.24 -5.13
CA VAL A 129 -31.96 -38.53 -5.50
C VAL A 129 -31.96 -39.51 -4.32
N LYS A 130 -31.62 -39.05 -3.09
CA LYS A 130 -31.72 -39.89 -1.88
C LYS A 130 -33.15 -40.33 -1.59
N ASN A 131 -34.13 -39.44 -1.73
CA ASN A 131 -35.54 -39.79 -1.53
C ASN A 131 -36.01 -40.82 -2.57
N LEU A 132 -35.73 -40.59 -3.86
CA LEU A 132 -36.02 -41.55 -4.93
C LEU A 132 -35.31 -42.90 -4.75
N ALA A 133 -34.09 -42.92 -4.20
CA ALA A 133 -33.39 -44.16 -3.87
C ALA A 133 -34.03 -44.93 -2.69
N VAL A 134 -34.58 -44.21 -1.71
CA VAL A 134 -35.36 -44.81 -0.60
C VAL A 134 -36.69 -45.35 -1.11
N GLU A 135 -37.40 -44.61 -1.97
CA GLU A 135 -38.63 -45.06 -2.63
C GLU A 135 -38.40 -46.28 -3.52
N LEU A 136 -37.36 -46.26 -4.36
CA LEU A 136 -36.96 -47.41 -5.19
C LEU A 136 -36.62 -48.64 -4.35
N LYS A 137 -35.99 -48.46 -3.19
CA LYS A 137 -35.71 -49.55 -2.25
C LYS A 137 -36.99 -50.09 -1.61
N ALA A 138 -37.91 -49.21 -1.21
CA ALA A 138 -39.22 -49.61 -0.70
C ALA A 138 -40.00 -50.41 -1.74
N GLU A 139 -40.02 -49.98 -3.00
CA GLU A 139 -40.72 -50.71 -4.08
C GLU A 139 -39.99 -51.98 -4.53
N SER A 140 -38.67 -52.05 -4.38
CA SER A 140 -37.94 -53.32 -4.51
C SER A 140 -38.35 -54.30 -3.40
N ASP A 141 -38.49 -53.83 -2.16
CA ASP A 141 -38.93 -54.66 -1.03
C ASP A 141 -40.41 -55.08 -1.14
N THR A 142 -41.31 -54.23 -1.67
CA THR A 142 -42.70 -54.63 -1.97
C THR A 142 -42.73 -55.67 -3.10
N LEU A 143 -41.98 -55.47 -4.18
CA LEU A 143 -41.87 -56.41 -5.30
C LEU A 143 -41.32 -57.77 -4.82
N ASN A 144 -40.28 -57.77 -3.99
CA ASN A 144 -39.71 -58.99 -3.41
C ASN A 144 -40.72 -59.73 -2.50
N ARG A 145 -41.54 -59.01 -1.73
CA ARG A 145 -42.66 -59.61 -0.98
C ARG A 145 -43.70 -60.22 -1.91
N ARG A 146 -44.14 -59.50 -2.96
CA ARG A 146 -45.08 -60.00 -3.96
C ARG A 146 -44.56 -61.21 -4.74
N GLN A 147 -43.25 -61.28 -5.02
CA GLN A 147 -42.63 -62.46 -5.64
C GLN A 147 -42.67 -63.67 -4.70
N ARG A 148 -42.35 -63.50 -3.40
CA ARG A 148 -42.46 -64.58 -2.40
C ARG A 148 -43.90 -65.04 -2.19
N GLU A 149 -44.87 -64.12 -2.16
CA GLU A 149 -46.30 -64.45 -2.14
C GLU A 149 -46.69 -65.26 -3.39
N LYS A 150 -46.30 -64.81 -4.58
CA LYS A 150 -46.54 -65.53 -5.85
C LYS A 150 -45.93 -66.93 -5.85
N GLU A 151 -44.71 -67.10 -5.34
CA GLU A 151 -44.08 -68.41 -5.22
C GLU A 151 -44.80 -69.33 -4.22
N LEU A 152 -45.27 -68.80 -3.10
CA LEU A 152 -46.07 -69.55 -2.13
C LEU A 152 -47.39 -70.02 -2.75
N MET A 153 -48.11 -69.12 -3.44
CA MET A 153 -49.34 -69.45 -4.15
C MET A 153 -49.10 -70.47 -5.28
N LEU A 154 -47.98 -70.38 -6.01
CA LEU A 154 -47.58 -71.38 -7.00
C LEU A 154 -47.28 -72.76 -6.39
N ARG A 155 -46.67 -72.81 -5.19
CA ARG A 155 -46.46 -74.07 -4.46
C ARG A 155 -47.81 -74.66 -4.01
N GLN A 156 -48.70 -73.85 -3.45
CA GLN A 156 -50.05 -74.29 -3.07
C GLN A 156 -50.86 -74.79 -4.27
N TYR A 157 -50.80 -74.07 -5.40
CA TYR A 157 -51.41 -74.50 -6.67
C TYR A 157 -50.87 -75.86 -7.13
N ARG A 158 -49.54 -76.06 -7.12
CA ARG A 158 -48.94 -77.36 -7.50
C ARG A 158 -49.34 -78.51 -6.57
N VAL A 159 -49.50 -78.26 -5.27
CA VAL A 159 -50.01 -79.26 -4.32
C VAL A 159 -51.47 -79.59 -4.61
N ALA A 160 -52.31 -78.60 -4.92
CA ALA A 160 -53.70 -78.82 -5.33
C ALA A 160 -53.81 -79.54 -6.68
N GLU A 161 -52.93 -79.22 -7.64
CA GLU A 161 -52.85 -79.88 -8.95
C GLU A 161 -52.37 -81.33 -8.83
N ALA A 162 -51.40 -81.61 -7.94
CA ALA A 162 -51.00 -82.97 -7.59
C ALA A 162 -52.14 -83.75 -6.94
N ALA A 163 -52.84 -83.19 -5.95
CA ALA A 163 -54.00 -83.83 -5.33
C ALA A 163 -55.15 -84.08 -6.32
N LEU A 164 -55.38 -83.17 -7.28
CA LEU A 164 -56.32 -83.36 -8.39
C LEU A 164 -55.89 -84.49 -9.31
N LYS A 165 -54.58 -84.63 -9.57
CA LYS A 165 -54.03 -85.73 -10.36
C LYS A 165 -54.17 -87.06 -9.63
N ASP A 166 -53.82 -87.14 -8.35
CA ASP A 166 -53.95 -88.36 -7.55
C ASP A 166 -55.42 -88.80 -7.47
N ALA A 167 -56.36 -87.86 -7.32
CA ALA A 167 -57.79 -88.14 -7.38
C ALA A 167 -58.26 -88.63 -8.77
N ARG A 168 -57.66 -88.11 -9.86
CA ARG A 168 -57.90 -88.59 -11.23
C ARG A 168 -57.31 -89.97 -11.49
N ASP A 169 -56.13 -90.26 -10.93
CA ASP A 169 -55.42 -91.54 -11.10
C ASP A 169 -56.03 -92.64 -10.20
N ALA A 170 -56.72 -92.28 -9.11
CA ALA A 170 -57.58 -93.18 -8.32
C ALA A 170 -58.93 -93.50 -9.02
N LEU A 171 -59.40 -92.64 -9.92
CA LEU A 171 -60.70 -92.75 -10.57
C LEU A 171 -60.88 -94.03 -11.42
N PRO A 172 -59.88 -94.54 -12.18
CA PRO A 172 -59.95 -95.83 -12.86
C PRO A 172 -60.07 -97.02 -11.90
N ASN A 173 -59.38 -97.01 -10.76
CA ASN A 173 -59.48 -98.10 -9.77
C ASN A 173 -60.86 -98.13 -9.12
N LEU A 174 -61.42 -96.97 -8.77
CA LEU A 174 -62.80 -96.86 -8.28
C LEU A 174 -63.82 -97.29 -9.34
N LYS A 175 -63.62 -96.92 -10.61
CA LYS A 175 -64.45 -97.42 -11.74
C LYS A 175 -64.33 -98.94 -11.92
N PHE A 176 -63.13 -99.50 -11.79
CA PHE A 176 -62.93 -100.95 -11.88
C PHE A 176 -63.62 -101.69 -10.73
N GLN A 177 -63.56 -101.16 -9.50
CA GLN A 177 -64.31 -101.70 -8.36
C GLN A 177 -65.84 -101.63 -8.60
N VAL A 178 -66.34 -100.52 -9.15
CA VAL A 178 -67.75 -100.40 -9.55
C VAL A 178 -68.13 -101.38 -10.66
N GLU A 179 -67.29 -101.58 -11.68
CA GLU A 179 -67.52 -102.60 -12.73
C GLU A 179 -67.46 -104.02 -12.17
N GLN A 180 -66.56 -104.31 -11.22
CA GLN A 180 -66.47 -105.61 -10.56
C GLN A 180 -67.73 -105.90 -9.75
N LEU A 181 -68.22 -104.94 -8.96
CA LEU A 181 -69.50 -105.03 -8.27
C LEU A 181 -70.69 -105.20 -9.25
N HIS A 182 -70.67 -104.56 -10.42
CA HIS A 182 -71.68 -104.80 -11.47
C HIS A 182 -71.60 -106.21 -12.07
N ARG A 183 -70.39 -106.78 -12.23
CA ARG A 183 -70.20 -108.17 -12.68
C ARG A 183 -70.70 -109.16 -11.61
N ASP A 184 -70.46 -108.88 -10.34
CA ASP A 184 -70.94 -109.70 -9.22
C ASP A 184 -72.48 -109.66 -9.10
N VAL A 185 -73.11 -108.49 -9.27
CA VAL A 185 -74.57 -108.36 -9.41
C VAL A 185 -75.09 -109.15 -10.62
N GLY A 186 -74.44 -109.04 -11.78
CA GLY A 186 -74.79 -109.81 -12.97
C GLY A 186 -74.69 -111.33 -12.79
N ALA A 187 -73.70 -111.82 -12.05
CA ALA A 187 -73.56 -113.23 -11.70
C ALA A 187 -74.67 -113.73 -10.74
N LEU A 188 -75.08 -112.89 -9.79
CA LEU A 188 -76.21 -113.17 -8.90
C LEU A 188 -77.55 -113.16 -9.66
N GLU A 189 -77.74 -112.24 -10.61
CA GLU A 189 -78.92 -112.24 -11.50
C GLU A 189 -78.97 -113.45 -12.43
N ALA A 190 -77.82 -113.91 -12.95
CA ALA A 190 -77.74 -115.11 -13.77
C ALA A 190 -78.13 -116.37 -12.99
N ARG A 191 -77.68 -116.52 -11.73
CA ARG A 191 -78.15 -117.58 -10.82
C ARG A 191 -79.66 -117.50 -10.56
N ARG A 192 -80.20 -116.29 -10.37
CA ARG A 192 -81.65 -116.07 -10.21
C ARG A 192 -82.46 -116.45 -11.47
N ARG A 193 -81.85 -116.37 -12.66
CA ARG A 193 -82.49 -116.73 -13.94
C ARG A 193 -82.41 -118.22 -14.28
N SER A 194 -81.38 -118.95 -13.85
CA SER A 194 -81.34 -120.42 -14.03
C SER A 194 -82.34 -121.11 -13.10
N GLN A 195 -82.35 -120.76 -11.81
CA GLN A 195 -83.28 -121.30 -10.81
C GLN A 195 -84.76 -121.02 -11.11
N SER A 196 -85.05 -120.05 -12.00
CA SER A 196 -86.40 -119.76 -12.49
C SER A 196 -86.81 -120.57 -13.72
N ARG A 197 -85.86 -121.18 -14.45
CA ARG A 197 -86.11 -122.04 -15.62
C ARG A 197 -86.30 -123.49 -15.19
N ASP A 198 -85.49 -123.96 -14.24
CA ASP A 198 -85.58 -125.31 -13.68
C ASP A 198 -86.95 -125.58 -12.98
N LEU A 199 -87.69 -124.52 -12.60
CA LEU A 199 -89.06 -124.58 -12.05
C LEU A 199 -90.18 -124.52 -13.11
N ALA A 200 -89.87 -124.23 -14.38
CA ALA A 200 -90.83 -124.07 -15.46
C ALA A 200 -90.98 -125.33 -16.34
N ASP A 201 -89.90 -126.10 -16.50
CA ASP A 201 -89.87 -127.23 -17.44
C ASP A 201 -90.50 -128.51 -16.83
N VAL A 202 -90.51 -128.65 -15.50
CA VAL A 202 -91.20 -129.74 -14.76
C VAL A 202 -92.75 -129.66 -14.86
N LYS A 203 -93.31 -128.63 -15.51
CA LYS A 203 -94.77 -128.41 -15.61
C LYS A 203 -95.37 -128.58 -17.02
N ARG A 204 -94.64 -129.10 -18.01
CA ARG A 204 -95.18 -129.35 -19.36
C ARG A 204 -94.90 -130.72 -20.00
N GLU A 205 -94.18 -131.61 -19.32
CA GLU A 205 -93.86 -132.95 -19.84
C GLU A 205 -94.81 -134.07 -19.37
N LEU A 206 -95.92 -133.74 -18.69
CA LEU A 206 -96.85 -134.76 -18.13
C LEU A 206 -98.15 -134.99 -18.93
N ASP A 207 -98.54 -134.10 -19.85
CA ASP A 207 -99.92 -134.06 -20.38
C ASP A 207 -100.11 -134.37 -21.89
N ILE A 208 -99.06 -134.72 -22.65
CA ILE A 208 -99.18 -135.02 -24.11
C ILE A 208 -98.47 -136.33 -24.54
N GLN A 209 -98.61 -137.39 -23.73
CA GLN A 209 -98.32 -138.77 -24.15
C GLN A 209 -99.39 -139.78 -23.69
N MET A 210 -100.67 -139.37 -23.63
CA MET A 210 -101.76 -140.24 -23.18
C MET A 210 -103.02 -140.14 -24.06
N ALA A 211 -102.84 -140.25 -25.38
CA ALA A 211 -103.94 -140.21 -26.37
C ALA A 211 -103.80 -141.19 -27.54
N ALA A 212 -103.14 -142.34 -27.33
CA ALA A 212 -103.37 -143.58 -28.08
C ALA A 212 -102.68 -144.76 -27.38
N PHE A 213 -103.34 -145.86 -27.04
CA PHE A 213 -104.78 -146.12 -26.89
C PHE A 213 -104.91 -147.32 -25.93
N LEU A 214 -106.14 -147.65 -25.50
CA LEU A 214 -106.44 -148.96 -24.92
C LEU A 214 -106.00 -150.06 -25.93
N GLY A 215 -105.51 -151.22 -25.56
CA GLY A 215 -105.75 -151.93 -24.31
C GLY A 215 -106.30 -153.32 -24.64
N GLU A 216 -105.43 -154.20 -25.10
CA GLU A 216 -105.48 -155.67 -25.16
C GLU A 216 -104.05 -156.09 -25.55
N GLU A 217 -103.41 -157.13 -25.00
CA GLU A 217 -103.98 -158.39 -24.52
C GLU A 217 -103.64 -158.72 -23.05
N ALA A 218 -104.53 -159.48 -22.42
CA ALA A 218 -104.22 -160.38 -21.31
C ALA A 218 -104.18 -161.82 -21.90
N GLU A 219 -103.41 -162.82 -21.43
CA GLU A 219 -102.74 -163.02 -20.14
C GLU A 219 -101.41 -163.83 -20.29
N GLY A 220 -100.51 -163.71 -19.31
CA GLY A 220 -100.10 -164.87 -18.49
C GLY A 220 -99.11 -165.96 -18.97
N LYS A 221 -97.82 -165.76 -18.62
CA LYS A 221 -96.91 -166.72 -17.91
C LYS A 221 -96.11 -167.87 -18.61
N ASP A 222 -94.78 -167.75 -18.40
CA ASP A 222 -93.77 -168.77 -17.97
C ASP A 222 -92.98 -169.71 -18.94
N LYS A 223 -91.68 -169.34 -19.10
CA LYS A 223 -90.42 -170.13 -18.88
C LYS A 223 -89.93 -171.29 -19.79
N LEU A 224 -88.84 -170.98 -20.51
CA LEU A 224 -87.48 -171.60 -20.47
C LEU A 224 -87.26 -173.15 -20.64
N ALA A 225 -86.50 -173.49 -21.70
CA ALA A 225 -85.46 -174.56 -21.82
C ALA A 225 -85.69 -175.86 -22.67
N MET A 226 -84.79 -176.01 -23.67
CA MET A 226 -84.10 -177.22 -24.16
C MET A 226 -84.70 -178.18 -25.23
N PHE A 227 -83.75 -178.72 -26.00
CA PHE A 227 -83.79 -179.62 -27.18
C PHE A 227 -84.30 -181.05 -26.89
N GLN A 228 -84.90 -181.75 -27.87
CA GLN A 228 -84.24 -182.92 -28.53
C GLN A 228 -84.99 -183.62 -29.71
N MET A 229 -84.18 -184.07 -30.69
CA MET A 229 -84.32 -185.23 -31.60
C MET A 229 -85.18 -185.20 -32.90
N THR A 230 -84.64 -185.88 -33.91
CA THR A 230 -85.12 -186.12 -35.29
C THR A 230 -85.24 -187.63 -35.57
N TYR A 231 -86.00 -188.06 -36.61
CA TYR A 231 -85.53 -189.02 -37.65
C TYR A 231 -86.60 -189.39 -38.73
N LYS A 232 -86.09 -189.85 -39.90
CA LYS A 232 -86.78 -190.51 -41.06
C LYS A 232 -87.61 -189.60 -42.00
N GLU A 233 -87.72 -189.88 -43.32
CA GLU A 233 -87.35 -191.08 -44.11
C GLU A 233 -86.97 -190.71 -45.57
N VAL A 234 -86.08 -191.50 -46.22
CA VAL A 234 -85.52 -191.25 -47.57
C VAL A 234 -85.44 -192.58 -48.34
N ALA A 235 -86.34 -192.84 -49.30
CA ALA A 235 -86.33 -194.10 -50.06
C ALA A 235 -86.95 -194.09 -51.49
N ALA A 236 -87.71 -193.07 -51.90
CA ALA A 236 -88.55 -193.14 -53.10
C ALA A 236 -87.93 -192.59 -54.41
N LEU A 237 -86.60 -192.36 -54.47
CA LEU A 237 -85.98 -191.48 -55.47
C LEU A 237 -85.61 -192.10 -56.84
N GLU A 238 -85.62 -193.43 -57.00
CA GLU A 238 -84.60 -194.04 -57.87
C GLU A 238 -84.97 -194.30 -59.35
N SER A 239 -86.22 -194.16 -59.79
CA SER A 239 -86.62 -194.58 -61.16
C SER A 239 -86.45 -193.52 -62.28
N GLU A 240 -86.73 -192.24 -62.03
CA GLU A 240 -86.65 -191.19 -63.07
C GLU A 240 -85.25 -190.57 -63.21
N LEU A 241 -84.34 -190.90 -62.29
CA LEU A 241 -82.95 -190.41 -62.22
C LEU A 241 -82.11 -190.77 -63.47
N ALA A 242 -82.57 -191.73 -64.29
CA ALA A 242 -81.93 -192.13 -65.54
C ALA A 242 -82.24 -191.21 -66.74
N ALA A 243 -83.31 -190.42 -66.71
CA ALA A 243 -83.66 -189.50 -67.81
C ALA A 243 -82.83 -188.20 -67.74
N LEU A 244 -82.72 -187.63 -66.54
CA LEU A 244 -82.10 -186.31 -66.30
C LEU A 244 -80.58 -186.28 -66.58
N LYS A 245 -79.88 -187.41 -66.45
CA LYS A 245 -78.42 -187.49 -66.65
C LYS A 245 -77.95 -187.22 -68.08
N ARG A 246 -78.83 -187.20 -69.10
CA ARG A 246 -78.44 -186.81 -70.47
C ARG A 246 -78.49 -185.31 -70.73
N GLU A 247 -79.33 -184.56 -70.01
CA GLU A 247 -79.36 -183.10 -70.15
C GLU A 247 -78.25 -182.39 -69.35
N GLU A 248 -77.69 -183.07 -68.34
CA GLU A 248 -76.64 -182.51 -67.47
C GLU A 248 -75.33 -182.24 -68.23
N SER A 249 -74.91 -183.17 -69.11
CA SER A 249 -73.65 -183.06 -69.86
C SER A 249 -73.59 -181.91 -70.88
N GLU A 250 -74.73 -181.47 -71.42
CA GLU A 250 -74.77 -180.34 -72.37
C GLU A 250 -74.68 -178.99 -71.65
N ARG A 251 -75.26 -178.88 -70.45
CA ARG A 251 -75.27 -177.63 -69.67
C ARG A 251 -73.90 -177.31 -69.06
N ASP A 252 -73.13 -178.33 -68.70
CA ASP A 252 -71.78 -178.20 -68.11
C ASP A 252 -70.73 -177.59 -69.06
N MET A 253 -70.89 -177.79 -70.38
CA MET A 253 -69.95 -177.22 -71.37
C MET A 253 -70.12 -175.70 -71.50
N ILE A 254 -71.36 -175.20 -71.46
CA ILE A 254 -71.69 -173.77 -71.57
C ILE A 254 -71.19 -172.98 -70.33
N LEU A 255 -71.22 -173.60 -69.14
CA LEU A 255 -70.81 -172.94 -67.90
C LEU A 255 -69.30 -172.62 -67.84
N ARG A 256 -68.42 -173.42 -68.48
CA ARG A 256 -66.98 -173.15 -68.49
C ARG A 256 -66.60 -171.92 -69.32
N ASP A 257 -67.22 -171.75 -70.48
CA ASP A 257 -66.91 -170.62 -71.38
C ASP A 257 -67.31 -169.27 -70.76
N LEU A 258 -68.49 -169.21 -70.13
CA LEU A 258 -68.96 -168.01 -69.41
C LEU A 258 -68.06 -167.65 -68.22
N GLY A 259 -67.52 -168.65 -67.51
CA GLY A 259 -66.53 -168.43 -66.44
C GLY A 259 -65.26 -167.74 -66.96
N SER A 260 -64.74 -168.19 -68.10
CA SER A 260 -63.49 -167.66 -68.68
C SER A 260 -63.59 -166.18 -69.11
N GLN A 261 -64.78 -165.71 -69.49
CA GLN A 261 -65.01 -164.33 -69.91
C GLN A 261 -65.07 -163.38 -68.70
N ARG A 262 -65.71 -163.80 -67.60
CA ARG A 262 -65.87 -163.00 -66.39
C ARG A 262 -64.52 -162.57 -65.80
N ASP A 263 -63.58 -163.51 -65.71
CA ASP A 263 -62.31 -163.26 -65.02
C ASP A 263 -61.36 -162.36 -65.83
N ARG A 264 -61.44 -162.37 -67.18
CA ARG A 264 -60.73 -161.40 -68.04
C ARG A 264 -61.23 -159.96 -67.82
N VAL A 265 -62.55 -159.78 -67.64
CA VAL A 265 -63.16 -158.46 -67.41
C VAL A 265 -62.75 -157.91 -66.04
N ALA A 266 -62.74 -158.74 -65.00
CA ALA A 266 -62.33 -158.34 -63.64
C ALA A 266 -60.89 -157.78 -63.60
N LEU A 267 -59.94 -158.43 -64.28
CA LEU A 267 -58.55 -157.99 -64.33
C LEU A 267 -58.38 -156.62 -65.04
N SER A 268 -59.14 -156.39 -66.12
CA SER A 268 -59.15 -155.10 -66.85
C SER A 268 -59.67 -153.95 -65.98
N ILE A 269 -60.73 -154.20 -65.19
CA ILE A 269 -61.28 -153.21 -64.25
C ILE A 269 -60.27 -152.86 -63.16
N ALA A 270 -59.60 -153.85 -62.57
CA ALA A 270 -58.59 -153.64 -61.53
C ALA A 270 -57.42 -152.76 -62.03
N GLN A 271 -56.90 -153.03 -63.23
CA GLN A 271 -55.84 -152.20 -63.84
C GLN A 271 -56.28 -150.75 -64.08
N LYS A 272 -57.52 -150.51 -64.53
CA LYS A 272 -58.03 -149.13 -64.71
C LYS A 272 -58.21 -148.40 -63.39
N LEU A 273 -58.69 -149.09 -62.34
CA LEU A 273 -58.83 -148.51 -61.00
C LEU A 273 -57.48 -148.11 -60.38
N SER A 274 -56.41 -148.87 -60.62
CA SER A 274 -55.05 -148.48 -60.20
C SER A 274 -54.62 -147.15 -60.84
N LYS A 275 -54.73 -147.05 -62.18
CA LYS A 275 -54.34 -145.84 -62.92
C LYS A 275 -55.11 -144.59 -62.47
N VAL A 276 -56.38 -144.72 -62.09
CA VAL A 276 -57.17 -143.60 -61.53
C VAL A 276 -56.61 -143.13 -60.19
N LYS A 277 -56.21 -144.05 -59.29
CA LYS A 277 -55.58 -143.69 -58.01
C LYS A 277 -54.25 -142.98 -58.21
N ASP A 278 -53.42 -143.43 -59.14
CA ASP A 278 -52.12 -142.82 -59.43
C ASP A 278 -52.28 -141.36 -59.93
N VAL A 279 -53.25 -141.12 -60.82
CA VAL A 279 -53.58 -139.75 -61.30
C VAL A 279 -54.14 -138.88 -60.18
N GLN A 280 -54.97 -139.41 -59.28
CA GLN A 280 -55.49 -138.67 -58.12
C GLN A 280 -54.37 -138.29 -57.13
N MET A 281 -53.40 -139.18 -56.89
CA MET A 281 -52.21 -138.88 -56.07
C MET A 281 -51.38 -137.76 -56.71
N ALA A 282 -51.12 -137.83 -58.03
CA ALA A 282 -50.40 -136.80 -58.76
C ALA A 282 -51.12 -135.43 -58.73
N SER A 283 -52.45 -135.40 -58.86
CA SER A 283 -53.25 -134.17 -58.73
C SER A 283 -53.10 -133.53 -57.35
N ARG A 284 -53.20 -134.33 -56.28
CA ARG A 284 -53.04 -133.84 -54.89
C ARG A 284 -51.64 -133.24 -54.65
N ILE A 285 -50.59 -133.86 -55.17
CA ILE A 285 -49.23 -133.32 -55.08
C ILE A 285 -49.15 -131.95 -55.78
N LYS A 286 -49.72 -131.81 -56.98
CA LYS A 286 -49.75 -130.53 -57.71
C LYS A 286 -50.62 -129.46 -57.05
N GLU A 287 -51.69 -129.83 -56.36
CA GLU A 287 -52.50 -128.92 -55.54
C GLU A 287 -51.72 -128.36 -54.35
N VAL A 288 -50.90 -129.20 -53.68
CA VAL A 288 -50.02 -128.77 -52.59
C VAL A 288 -48.92 -127.82 -53.10
N GLU A 289 -48.22 -128.18 -54.18
CA GLU A 289 -47.23 -127.29 -54.82
C GLU A 289 -47.83 -125.92 -55.20
N LEU A 290 -49.04 -125.91 -55.76
CA LEU A 290 -49.77 -124.67 -56.08
C LEU A 290 -50.13 -123.87 -54.83
N ALA A 291 -50.46 -124.51 -53.71
CA ALA A 291 -50.74 -123.83 -52.44
C ALA A 291 -49.47 -123.17 -51.88
N GLU A 292 -48.32 -123.84 -51.95
CA GLU A 292 -47.02 -123.31 -51.55
C GLU A 292 -46.56 -122.15 -52.42
N LEU A 293 -46.62 -122.28 -53.75
CA LEU A 293 -46.30 -121.18 -54.68
C LEU A 293 -47.23 -119.96 -54.46
N LYS A 294 -48.52 -120.19 -54.20
CA LYS A 294 -49.48 -119.12 -53.81
C LYS A 294 -49.15 -118.51 -52.45
N LYS A 295 -48.54 -119.23 -51.51
CA LYS A 295 -48.06 -118.72 -50.22
C LYS A 295 -46.81 -117.85 -50.42
N ILE A 296 -45.81 -118.36 -51.16
CA ILE A 296 -44.58 -117.64 -51.51
C ILE A 296 -44.91 -116.33 -52.23
N ARG A 297 -45.79 -116.34 -53.25
CA ARG A 297 -46.23 -115.12 -53.95
C ARG A 297 -46.86 -114.08 -53.02
N ARG A 298 -47.68 -114.52 -52.03
CA ARG A 298 -48.28 -113.64 -51.02
C ARG A 298 -47.27 -113.12 -49.98
N GLU A 299 -46.15 -113.81 -49.80
CA GLU A 299 -45.08 -113.37 -48.93
C GLU A 299 -44.14 -112.38 -49.63
N VAL A 300 -43.70 -112.70 -50.86
CA VAL A 300 -42.92 -111.77 -51.72
C VAL A 300 -43.71 -110.48 -51.95
N GLY A 301 -45.01 -110.57 -52.26
CA GLY A 301 -45.87 -109.40 -52.41
C GLY A 301 -46.12 -108.61 -51.12
N ARG A 302 -45.89 -109.19 -49.93
CA ARG A 302 -45.83 -108.42 -48.67
C ARG A 302 -44.47 -107.73 -48.53
N ARG A 303 -43.36 -108.47 -48.70
CA ARG A 303 -42.00 -107.92 -48.64
C ARG A 303 -41.81 -106.73 -49.58
N ILE A 304 -42.31 -106.78 -50.81
CA ILE A 304 -42.25 -105.64 -51.76
C ILE A 304 -42.94 -104.39 -51.18
N ARG A 305 -44.18 -104.52 -50.67
CA ARG A 305 -44.89 -103.39 -50.05
C ARG A 305 -44.22 -102.86 -48.79
N ASP A 306 -43.55 -103.73 -48.05
CA ASP A 306 -42.81 -103.31 -46.86
C ASP A 306 -41.50 -102.59 -47.25
N PHE A 307 -40.84 -102.99 -48.34
CA PHE A 307 -39.73 -102.24 -48.94
C PHE A 307 -40.16 -100.92 -49.58
N GLU A 308 -41.33 -100.83 -50.22
CA GLU A 308 -41.89 -99.56 -50.73
C GLU A 308 -42.10 -98.56 -49.59
N LYS A 309 -42.73 -98.98 -48.48
CA LYS A 309 -42.88 -98.14 -47.27
C LYS A 309 -41.54 -97.72 -46.67
N LEU A 310 -40.55 -98.62 -46.63
CA LEU A 310 -39.21 -98.30 -46.14
C LEU A 310 -38.50 -97.29 -47.06
N TYR A 311 -38.64 -97.43 -48.38
CA TYR A 311 -38.11 -96.48 -49.35
C TYR A 311 -38.75 -95.10 -49.18
N ASP A 312 -40.07 -95.01 -49.05
CA ASP A 312 -40.76 -93.74 -48.80
C ASP A 312 -40.39 -93.13 -47.45
N LEU A 313 -40.20 -93.93 -46.40
CA LEU A 313 -39.69 -93.47 -45.11
C LEU A 313 -38.28 -92.87 -45.25
N VAL A 314 -37.36 -93.57 -45.92
CA VAL A 314 -35.98 -93.11 -46.15
C VAL A 314 -35.94 -91.87 -47.04
N LYS A 315 -36.79 -91.80 -48.07
CA LYS A 315 -36.95 -90.61 -48.94
C LYS A 315 -37.45 -89.41 -48.14
N ASN A 316 -38.44 -89.61 -47.27
CA ASN A 316 -38.95 -88.57 -46.38
C ASN A 316 -37.91 -88.15 -45.33
N GLN A 317 -37.13 -89.08 -44.79
CA GLN A 317 -36.00 -88.78 -43.88
C GLN A 317 -34.90 -88.00 -44.61
N ARG A 318 -34.50 -88.41 -45.82
CA ARG A 318 -33.55 -87.66 -46.67
C ARG A 318 -34.03 -86.23 -46.89
N ASN A 319 -35.29 -86.05 -47.28
CA ASN A 319 -35.85 -84.71 -47.52
C ASN A 319 -35.85 -83.86 -46.23
N LYS A 320 -36.19 -84.45 -45.07
CA LYS A 320 -36.05 -83.77 -43.77
C LYS A 320 -34.61 -83.37 -43.48
N PHE A 321 -33.63 -84.25 -43.69
CA PHE A 321 -32.21 -83.92 -43.49
C PHE A 321 -31.71 -82.85 -44.46
N VAL A 322 -32.11 -82.87 -45.73
CA VAL A 322 -31.78 -81.80 -46.70
C VAL A 322 -32.35 -80.47 -46.25
N ASN A 323 -33.61 -80.41 -45.81
CA ASN A 323 -34.22 -79.19 -45.30
C ASN A 323 -33.52 -78.69 -44.01
N LEU A 324 -33.14 -79.59 -43.10
CA LEU A 324 -32.38 -79.23 -41.89
C LEU A 324 -30.97 -78.72 -42.23
N ILE A 325 -30.28 -79.33 -43.19
CA ILE A 325 -28.96 -78.87 -43.66
C ILE A 325 -29.09 -77.49 -44.34
N GLN A 326 -30.14 -77.27 -45.14
CA GLN A 326 -30.38 -75.97 -45.77
C GLN A 326 -30.68 -74.89 -44.71
N ALA A 327 -31.55 -75.18 -43.73
CA ALA A 327 -31.85 -74.26 -42.64
C ALA A 327 -30.61 -73.96 -41.77
N ALA A 328 -29.79 -74.97 -41.45
CA ALA A 328 -28.55 -74.79 -40.70
C ALA A 328 -27.50 -74.00 -41.51
N SER A 329 -27.41 -74.22 -42.82
CA SER A 329 -26.55 -73.46 -43.73
C SER A 329 -26.97 -71.99 -43.81
N GLN A 330 -28.26 -71.73 -43.99
CA GLN A 330 -28.82 -70.37 -43.99
C GLN A 330 -28.58 -69.66 -42.64
N SER A 331 -28.86 -70.33 -41.53
CA SER A 331 -28.57 -69.80 -40.18
C SER A 331 -27.07 -69.52 -40.00
N THR A 332 -26.19 -70.35 -40.55
CA THR A 332 -24.74 -70.14 -40.53
C THR A 332 -24.35 -68.91 -41.36
N THR A 333 -24.96 -68.66 -42.52
CA THR A 333 -24.71 -67.43 -43.29
C THR A 333 -25.23 -66.18 -42.58
N GLU A 334 -26.45 -66.23 -42.02
CA GLU A 334 -27.00 -65.12 -41.23
C GLU A 334 -26.15 -64.79 -40.01
N MET A 335 -25.61 -65.81 -39.31
CA MET A 335 -24.67 -65.60 -38.19
C MET A 335 -23.32 -65.06 -38.66
N LYS A 336 -22.80 -65.47 -39.82
CA LYS A 336 -21.58 -64.90 -40.40
C LYS A 336 -21.75 -63.43 -40.76
N ASP A 337 -22.89 -63.04 -41.30
CA ASP A 337 -23.14 -61.64 -41.64
C ASP A 337 -23.40 -60.78 -40.40
N LYS A 338 -24.06 -61.31 -39.36
CA LYS A 338 -24.11 -60.68 -38.02
C LYS A 338 -22.71 -60.49 -37.42
N LEU A 339 -21.82 -61.49 -37.53
CA LEU A 339 -20.43 -61.37 -37.06
C LEU A 339 -19.66 -60.28 -37.80
N LYS A 340 -19.88 -60.08 -39.12
CA LYS A 340 -19.29 -58.96 -39.86
C LYS A 340 -19.80 -57.60 -39.38
N VAL A 341 -21.11 -57.47 -39.11
CA VAL A 341 -21.69 -56.23 -38.57
C VAL A 341 -21.09 -55.93 -37.20
N LEU A 342 -21.05 -56.91 -36.29
CA LEU A 342 -20.43 -56.77 -34.97
C LEU A 342 -18.92 -56.47 -35.04
N GLN A 343 -18.19 -57.03 -36.02
CA GLN A 343 -16.79 -56.68 -36.25
C GLN A 343 -16.65 -55.21 -36.69
N ASN A 344 -17.47 -54.75 -37.63
CA ASN A 344 -17.45 -53.35 -38.07
C ASN A 344 -17.82 -52.39 -36.92
N GLU A 345 -18.81 -52.75 -36.09
CA GLU A 345 -19.16 -51.99 -34.89
C GLU A 345 -18.00 -51.95 -33.88
N LEU A 346 -17.32 -53.08 -33.68
CA LEU A 346 -16.15 -53.17 -32.81
C LEU A 346 -14.98 -52.31 -33.34
N ASP A 347 -14.74 -52.32 -34.65
CA ASP A 347 -13.71 -51.48 -35.29
C ASP A 347 -14.07 -49.98 -35.18
N ILE A 348 -15.36 -49.60 -35.33
CA ILE A 348 -15.85 -48.23 -35.12
C ILE A 348 -15.65 -47.81 -33.66
N LEU A 349 -16.03 -48.66 -32.70
CA LEU A 349 -15.89 -48.39 -31.27
C LEU A 349 -14.41 -48.29 -30.85
N GLN A 350 -13.52 -49.12 -31.40
CA GLN A 350 -12.08 -49.00 -31.18
C GLN A 350 -11.53 -47.67 -31.72
N ASN A 351 -11.97 -47.23 -32.89
CA ASN A 351 -11.60 -45.93 -33.44
C ASN A 351 -12.13 -44.77 -32.57
N GLU A 352 -13.38 -44.83 -32.10
CA GLU A 352 -13.92 -43.84 -31.15
C GLU A 352 -13.12 -43.79 -29.85
N VAL A 353 -12.80 -44.94 -29.25
CA VAL A 353 -11.97 -45.02 -28.03
C VAL A 353 -10.61 -44.39 -28.29
N GLY A 354 -9.93 -44.75 -29.39
CA GLY A 354 -8.63 -44.17 -29.75
C GLY A 354 -8.66 -42.66 -30.05
N VAL A 355 -9.79 -42.10 -30.49
CA VAL A 355 -9.99 -40.64 -30.61
C VAL A 355 -10.24 -40.01 -29.23
N LYS A 356 -11.08 -40.62 -28.40
CA LYS A 356 -11.38 -40.15 -27.03
C LYS A 356 -10.12 -40.17 -26.16
N ASP A 357 -9.29 -41.20 -26.24
CA ASP A 357 -8.01 -41.30 -25.52
C ASP A 357 -7.03 -40.20 -25.96
N LYS A 358 -6.94 -39.89 -27.27
CA LYS A 358 -6.12 -38.77 -27.77
C LYS A 358 -6.61 -37.43 -27.24
N LEU A 359 -7.92 -37.21 -27.22
CA LEU A 359 -8.51 -35.97 -26.70
C LEU A 359 -8.30 -35.86 -25.17
N LEU A 360 -8.48 -36.96 -24.44
CA LEU A 360 -8.20 -37.04 -23.00
C LEU A 360 -6.74 -36.71 -22.71
N GLN A 361 -5.80 -37.28 -23.47
CA GLN A 361 -4.37 -37.00 -23.32
C GLN A 361 -4.03 -35.53 -23.61
N GLN A 362 -4.66 -34.92 -24.63
CA GLN A 362 -4.53 -33.48 -24.90
C GLN A 362 -5.09 -32.62 -23.77
N GLN A 363 -6.23 -33.00 -23.17
CA GLN A 363 -6.78 -32.30 -22.00
C GLN A 363 -5.89 -32.47 -20.77
N HIS A 364 -5.27 -33.64 -20.56
CA HIS A 364 -4.30 -33.84 -19.48
C HIS A 364 -3.04 -32.97 -19.64
N THR A 365 -2.46 -32.88 -20.85
CA THR A 365 -1.30 -32.01 -21.08
C THR A 365 -1.65 -30.52 -20.97
N GLN A 366 -2.82 -30.11 -21.47
CA GLN A 366 -3.31 -28.73 -21.32
C GLN A 366 -3.58 -28.38 -19.84
N HIS A 367 -4.19 -29.29 -19.08
CA HIS A 367 -4.42 -29.09 -17.64
C HIS A 367 -3.11 -28.98 -16.86
N ALA A 368 -2.11 -29.81 -17.18
CA ALA A 368 -0.78 -29.73 -16.58
C ALA A 368 -0.07 -28.41 -16.92
N ALA A 369 -0.19 -27.91 -18.15
CA ALA A 369 0.33 -26.60 -18.55
C ALA A 369 -0.35 -25.46 -17.77
N ASN A 370 -1.69 -25.47 -17.67
CA ASN A 370 -2.45 -24.48 -16.91
C ASN A 370 -2.11 -24.49 -15.41
N ILE A 371 -1.81 -25.66 -14.82
CA ILE A 371 -1.31 -25.76 -13.43
C ILE A 371 0.05 -25.08 -13.29
N ALA A 372 0.98 -25.35 -14.21
CA ALA A 372 2.32 -24.74 -14.19
C ALA A 372 2.25 -23.22 -14.33
N GLU A 373 1.42 -22.71 -15.24
CA GLU A 373 1.18 -21.27 -15.43
C GLU A 373 0.56 -20.64 -14.16
N ARG A 374 -0.47 -21.26 -13.58
CA ARG A 374 -1.08 -20.82 -12.31
C ARG A 374 -0.03 -20.72 -11.19
N ASP A 375 0.83 -21.71 -11.06
CA ASP A 375 1.82 -21.74 -9.98
C ASP A 375 2.98 -20.76 -10.24
N GLN A 376 3.37 -20.53 -11.49
CA GLN A 376 4.25 -19.42 -11.86
C GLN A 376 3.62 -18.06 -11.50
N LEU A 377 2.37 -17.81 -11.89
CA LEU A 377 1.65 -16.57 -11.55
C LEU A 377 1.51 -16.36 -10.04
N ARG A 378 1.34 -17.43 -9.26
CA ARG A 378 1.34 -17.37 -7.78
C ARG A 378 2.71 -16.96 -7.21
N VAL A 379 3.81 -17.48 -7.76
CA VAL A 379 5.17 -17.09 -7.37
C VAL A 379 5.44 -15.63 -7.75
N GLU A 380 5.03 -15.20 -8.95
CA GLU A 380 5.17 -13.81 -9.39
C GLU A 380 4.32 -12.85 -8.54
N LEU A 381 3.08 -13.20 -8.21
CA LEU A 381 2.22 -12.45 -7.30
C LEU A 381 2.83 -12.36 -5.90
N GLY A 382 3.37 -13.46 -5.38
CA GLY A 382 4.09 -13.47 -4.09
C GLY A 382 5.30 -12.54 -4.09
N ARG A 383 6.11 -12.57 -5.17
CA ARG A 383 7.27 -11.68 -5.36
C ARG A 383 6.85 -10.21 -5.44
N LEU A 384 5.82 -9.88 -6.22
CA LEU A 384 5.27 -8.53 -6.33
C LEU A 384 4.69 -8.06 -4.98
N GLY A 385 4.05 -8.95 -4.22
CA GLY A 385 3.54 -8.67 -2.87
C GLY A 385 4.64 -8.49 -1.81
N MET A 386 5.86 -9.00 -2.03
CA MET A 386 7.02 -8.64 -1.20
C MET A 386 7.56 -7.26 -1.58
N VAL A 387 7.79 -7.01 -2.87
CA VAL A 387 8.24 -5.68 -3.36
C VAL A 387 7.27 -4.57 -2.97
N PHE A 388 5.95 -4.82 -3.03
CA PHE A 388 4.95 -3.86 -2.58
C PHE A 388 5.09 -3.54 -1.07
N ARG A 389 5.31 -4.54 -0.22
CA ARG A 389 5.51 -4.33 1.23
C ARG A 389 6.81 -3.61 1.54
N GLU A 390 7.89 -3.91 0.82
CA GLU A 390 9.16 -3.15 0.93
C GLU A 390 8.96 -1.68 0.53
N ARG A 391 8.25 -1.41 -0.56
CA ARG A 391 7.94 -0.04 -0.99
C ARG A 391 7.00 0.68 -0.02
N GLN A 392 6.01 -0.02 0.55
CA GLN A 392 5.13 0.53 1.57
C GLN A 392 5.92 0.91 2.83
N ALA A 393 6.82 0.06 3.31
CA ALA A 393 7.66 0.36 4.47
C ALA A 393 8.53 1.61 4.25
N VAL A 394 9.09 1.79 3.04
CA VAL A 394 9.83 3.02 2.66
C VAL A 394 8.91 4.26 2.62
N VAL A 395 7.67 4.12 2.16
CA VAL A 395 6.68 5.22 2.19
C VAL A 395 6.30 5.57 3.64
N ASP A 396 6.09 4.58 4.50
CA ASP A 396 5.74 4.79 5.91
C ASP A 396 6.92 5.45 6.68
N GLU A 397 8.16 5.06 6.37
CA GLU A 397 9.38 5.70 6.88
C GLU A 397 9.49 7.17 6.41
N GLN A 398 9.23 7.43 5.13
CA GLN A 398 9.22 8.80 4.58
C GLN A 398 8.11 9.67 5.19
N ILE A 399 6.93 9.11 5.47
CA ILE A 399 5.86 9.82 6.18
C ILE A 399 6.31 10.20 7.59
N ALA A 400 6.92 9.28 8.33
CA ALA A 400 7.45 9.55 9.67
C ALA A 400 8.57 10.61 9.67
N GLU A 401 9.43 10.62 8.63
CA GLU A 401 10.45 11.66 8.48
C GLU A 401 9.85 13.02 8.10
N VAL A 402 8.83 13.07 7.24
CA VAL A 402 8.07 14.29 6.92
C VAL A 402 7.40 14.85 8.18
N ASP A 403 6.76 14.03 9.00
CA ASP A 403 6.15 14.48 10.26
C ASP A 403 7.19 15.02 11.25
N LYS A 404 8.36 14.39 11.34
CA LYS A 404 9.48 14.86 12.15
C LYS A 404 10.03 16.21 11.65
N LEU A 405 10.20 16.38 10.34
CA LEU A 405 10.63 17.63 9.74
C LEU A 405 9.59 18.74 9.93
N ASN A 406 8.30 18.43 9.76
CA ASN A 406 7.19 19.35 10.06
C ASN A 406 7.19 19.77 11.54
N ALA A 407 7.44 18.86 12.48
CA ALA A 407 7.55 19.19 13.90
C ALA A 407 8.73 20.15 14.18
N ILE A 408 9.88 19.95 13.51
CA ILE A 408 11.05 20.84 13.61
C ILE A 408 10.73 22.22 13.02
N ILE A 409 10.13 22.29 11.83
CA ILE A 409 9.71 23.55 11.18
C ILE A 409 8.77 24.34 12.10
N ASN A 410 7.72 23.70 12.62
CA ASN A 410 6.79 24.31 13.58
C ASN A 410 7.49 24.78 14.88
N GLY A 411 8.58 24.13 15.30
CA GLY A 411 9.44 24.58 16.39
C GLY A 411 10.19 25.86 16.04
N CYS A 412 10.92 25.85 14.92
CA CYS A 412 11.68 26.99 14.41
C CYS A 412 10.79 28.22 14.15
N GLU A 413 9.58 28.03 13.62
CA GLU A 413 8.60 29.12 13.41
C GLU A 413 8.15 29.76 14.73
N LYS A 414 7.88 28.95 15.77
CA LYS A 414 7.55 29.45 17.11
C LYS A 414 8.72 30.23 17.72
N GLU A 415 9.96 29.76 17.55
CA GLU A 415 11.14 30.47 18.02
C GLU A 415 11.38 31.78 17.25
N MET A 416 11.19 31.78 15.93
CA MET A 416 11.26 32.97 15.08
C MET A 416 10.21 34.01 15.51
N LEU A 417 8.96 33.61 15.73
CA LEU A 417 7.89 34.49 16.22
C LEU A 417 8.20 35.04 17.63
N ARG A 418 8.76 34.21 18.52
CA ARG A 418 9.22 34.64 19.85
C ARG A 418 10.32 35.68 19.75
N LEU A 419 11.32 35.44 18.90
CA LEU A 419 12.45 36.35 18.69
C LEU A 419 12.00 37.68 18.06
N LYS A 420 11.09 37.63 17.07
CA LYS A 420 10.49 38.82 16.47
C LYS A 420 9.78 39.68 17.52
N LYS A 421 8.96 39.07 18.38
CA LYS A 421 8.28 39.77 19.48
C LYS A 421 9.24 40.35 20.51
N GLN A 422 10.34 39.66 20.81
CA GLN A 422 11.40 40.21 21.67
C GLN A 422 12.11 41.41 21.01
N TYR A 423 12.37 41.34 19.71
CA TYR A 423 12.97 42.43 18.94
C TYR A 423 12.06 43.67 18.85
N GLU A 424 10.75 43.47 18.66
CA GLU A 424 9.73 44.53 18.72
C GLU A 424 9.75 45.25 20.07
N LEU A 425 9.72 44.52 21.20
CA LEU A 425 9.83 45.10 22.55
C LEU A 425 11.14 45.88 22.78
N VAL A 426 12.27 45.39 22.23
CA VAL A 426 13.56 46.09 22.33
C VAL A 426 13.57 47.36 21.47
N ILE A 427 12.92 47.37 20.30
CA ILE A 427 12.73 48.58 19.50
C ILE A 427 11.86 49.59 20.25
N GLU A 428 10.75 49.17 20.86
CA GLU A 428 9.88 50.03 21.65
C GLU A 428 10.65 50.67 22.82
N ALA A 429 11.39 49.88 23.59
CA ALA A 429 12.23 50.37 24.67
C ALA A 429 13.34 51.34 24.19
N ARG A 430 13.98 51.03 23.05
CA ARG A 430 14.98 51.91 22.42
C ARG A 430 14.35 53.24 21.99
N ASN A 431 13.17 53.19 21.36
CA ASN A 431 12.47 54.37 20.86
C ASN A 431 11.99 55.25 22.02
N TYR A 432 11.41 54.66 23.07
CA TYR A 432 11.06 55.36 24.30
C TYR A 432 12.27 56.05 24.94
N THR A 433 13.39 55.34 25.06
CA THR A 433 14.65 55.92 25.57
C THR A 433 15.16 57.04 24.66
N GLY A 434 15.01 56.89 23.33
CA GLY A 434 15.36 57.92 22.35
C GLY A 434 14.53 59.20 22.52
N ILE A 435 13.22 59.07 22.75
CA ILE A 435 12.32 60.21 23.06
C ILE A 435 12.77 60.89 24.36
N MET A 436 12.97 60.13 25.45
CA MET A 436 13.44 60.69 26.71
C MET A 436 14.79 61.42 26.61
N LEU A 437 15.68 60.97 25.71
CA LEU A 437 16.96 61.65 25.44
C LEU A 437 16.77 62.95 24.65
N VAL A 438 15.80 63.02 23.74
CA VAL A 438 15.41 64.27 23.06
C VAL A 438 14.80 65.23 24.07
N ASP A 439 13.81 64.80 24.86
CA ASP A 439 13.19 65.64 25.91
C ASP A 439 14.24 66.21 26.87
N ARG A 440 15.20 65.38 27.31
CA ARG A 440 16.33 65.81 28.16
C ARG A 440 17.30 66.78 27.49
N ASN A 441 17.47 66.67 26.18
CA ASN A 441 18.30 67.59 25.41
C ASN A 441 17.59 68.94 25.21
N ASP A 442 16.28 68.92 24.99
CA ASP A 442 15.44 70.13 24.91
C ASP A 442 15.38 70.84 26.27
N GLU A 443 15.26 70.10 27.38
CA GLU A 443 15.45 70.63 28.75
C GLU A 443 16.81 71.33 28.91
N LEU A 444 17.90 70.72 28.42
CA LEU A 444 19.24 71.32 28.46
C LEU A 444 19.35 72.58 27.59
N CYS A 445 18.80 72.58 26.38
CA CYS A 445 18.74 73.76 25.51
C CYS A 445 18.02 74.93 26.19
N VAL A 446 16.87 74.67 26.82
CA VAL A 446 16.12 75.68 27.58
C VAL A 446 16.93 76.19 28.78
N LEU A 447 17.67 75.32 29.48
CA LEU A 447 18.53 75.71 30.59
C LEU A 447 19.74 76.55 30.13
N TYR A 448 20.37 76.22 29.00
CA TYR A 448 21.45 77.02 28.43
C TYR A 448 20.95 78.41 28.02
N GLU A 449 19.81 78.51 27.35
CA GLU A 449 19.26 79.80 26.94
C GLU A 449 18.87 80.65 28.16
N LYS A 450 18.28 80.02 29.19
CA LYS A 450 18.03 80.68 30.48
C LYS A 450 19.32 81.15 31.17
N SER A 451 20.40 80.37 31.10
CA SER A 451 21.71 80.75 31.62
C SER A 451 22.29 81.95 30.87
N ASN A 452 22.23 81.96 29.53
CA ASN A 452 22.67 83.08 28.70
C ASN A 452 21.91 84.37 29.03
N ILE A 453 20.58 84.30 29.13
CA ILE A 453 19.73 85.43 29.55
C ILE A 453 20.11 85.93 30.95
N GLN A 454 20.36 85.01 31.90
CA GLN A 454 20.79 85.37 33.25
C GLN A 454 22.17 86.02 33.27
N GLU A 455 23.14 85.54 32.48
CA GLU A 455 24.45 86.16 32.34
C GLU A 455 24.36 87.56 31.73
N GLU A 456 23.51 87.77 30.72
CA GLU A 456 23.28 89.10 30.14
C GLU A 456 22.62 90.06 31.15
N VAL A 457 21.61 89.61 31.91
CA VAL A 457 21.01 90.39 32.99
C VAL A 457 22.04 90.74 34.08
N ILE A 458 22.91 89.79 34.47
CA ILE A 458 24.01 90.04 35.42
C ILE A 458 25.02 91.04 34.83
N ARG A 459 25.36 90.94 33.54
CA ARG A 459 26.25 91.88 32.85
C ARG A 459 25.67 93.29 32.83
N GLY A 460 24.38 93.43 32.51
CA GLY A 460 23.65 94.70 32.58
C GLY A 460 23.61 95.27 33.99
N GLY A 461 23.28 94.44 34.99
CA GLY A 461 23.28 94.83 36.40
C GLY A 461 24.67 95.27 36.90
N ARG A 462 25.75 94.61 36.48
CA ARG A 462 27.14 95.02 36.77
C ARG A 462 27.50 96.36 36.11
N LEU A 463 27.02 96.63 34.91
CA LEU A 463 27.23 97.91 34.23
C LEU A 463 26.51 99.04 34.98
N GLU A 464 25.24 98.82 35.35
CA GLU A 464 24.45 99.81 36.08
C GLU A 464 24.99 100.03 37.50
N LEU A 465 25.45 98.98 38.19
CA LEU A 465 26.15 99.11 39.48
C LEU A 465 27.39 100.00 39.36
N ARG A 466 28.23 99.79 38.34
CA ARG A 466 29.40 100.65 38.07
C ARG A 466 29.02 102.11 37.82
N ARG A 467 27.93 102.36 37.09
CA ARG A 467 27.41 103.73 36.92
C ARG A 467 27.01 104.37 38.25
N ARG A 468 26.37 103.61 39.15
CA ARG A 468 26.06 104.10 40.51
C ARG A 468 27.30 104.30 41.36
N GLU A 469 28.33 103.46 41.23
CA GLU A 469 29.63 103.67 41.86
C GLU A 469 30.32 104.94 41.32
N ASP A 470 30.21 105.24 40.02
CA ASP A 470 30.71 106.47 39.40
C ASP A 470 29.94 107.72 39.88
N GLU A 471 28.60 107.66 39.93
CA GLU A 471 27.76 108.71 40.50
C GLU A 471 28.11 108.97 41.99
N ILE A 472 28.27 107.92 42.79
CA ILE A 472 28.70 108.03 44.20
C ILE A 472 30.11 108.65 44.29
N ARG A 473 31.04 108.30 43.41
CA ARG A 473 32.37 108.93 43.36
C ARG A 473 32.31 110.42 43.03
N LEU A 474 31.47 110.81 42.06
CA LEU A 474 31.24 112.21 41.70
C LEU A 474 30.61 112.99 42.85
N LEU A 475 29.53 112.49 43.45
CA LEU A 475 28.87 113.12 44.59
C LEU A 475 29.80 113.27 45.81
N ASN A 476 30.66 112.29 46.08
CA ASN A 476 31.67 112.40 47.14
C ASN A 476 32.72 113.49 46.84
N LEU A 477 33.10 113.67 45.56
CA LEU A 477 34.00 114.75 45.14
C LEU A 477 33.33 116.12 45.30
N GLU A 478 32.06 116.25 44.92
CA GLU A 478 31.26 117.47 45.12
C GLU A 478 31.11 117.80 46.61
N VAL A 479 30.79 116.82 47.45
CA VAL A 479 30.73 116.99 48.92
C VAL A 479 32.09 117.44 49.48
N SER A 480 33.20 116.86 49.02
CA SER A 480 34.55 117.26 49.43
C SER A 480 34.89 118.71 49.01
N GLU A 481 34.50 119.13 47.80
CA GLU A 481 34.73 120.50 47.33
C GLU A 481 33.82 121.51 48.04
N LEU A 482 32.57 121.16 48.34
CA LEU A 482 31.68 121.97 49.17
C LEU A 482 32.24 122.10 50.60
N GLN A 483 32.73 121.02 51.20
CA GLN A 483 33.42 121.06 52.50
C GLN A 483 34.69 121.94 52.45
N ARG A 484 35.47 121.87 51.36
CA ARG A 484 36.63 122.75 51.14
C ARG A 484 36.22 124.23 51.05
N SER A 485 35.16 124.52 50.29
CA SER A 485 34.59 125.87 50.13
C SER A 485 34.06 126.44 51.45
N ILE A 486 33.37 125.63 52.24
CA ILE A 486 32.94 125.97 53.61
C ILE A 486 34.15 126.25 54.50
N GLY A 487 35.20 125.41 54.44
CA GLY A 487 36.44 125.62 55.20
C GLY A 487 37.19 126.90 54.81
N VAL A 488 37.18 127.28 53.53
CA VAL A 488 37.76 128.54 53.04
C VAL A 488 36.94 129.75 53.48
N THR A 489 35.62 129.71 53.34
CA THR A 489 34.73 130.80 53.77
C THR A 489 34.76 130.99 55.29
N GLN A 490 34.78 129.91 56.09
CA GLN A 490 34.96 129.98 57.55
C GLN A 490 36.29 130.64 57.97
N ARG A 491 37.37 130.49 57.17
CA ARG A 491 38.65 131.19 57.41
C ARG A 491 38.62 132.66 57.02
N LEU A 492 37.72 133.06 56.11
CA LEU A 492 37.51 134.45 55.69
C LEU A 492 36.55 135.22 56.62
N VAL A 493 35.62 134.54 57.30
CA VAL A 493 34.68 135.19 58.23
C VAL A 493 35.38 136.09 59.28
N PRO A 494 36.49 135.69 59.95
CA PRO A 494 37.20 136.55 60.89
C PRO A 494 37.82 137.83 60.30
N SER A 495 38.03 137.92 58.98
CA SER A 495 38.52 139.16 58.36
C SER A 495 37.41 140.17 58.07
N VAL A 496 36.13 139.77 58.08
CA VAL A 496 35.01 140.69 57.82
C VAL A 496 34.91 141.80 58.89
N PRO A 497 34.96 141.51 60.21
CA PRO A 497 34.97 142.57 61.23
C PRO A 497 36.20 143.47 61.18
N LEU A 498 37.36 142.95 60.76
CA LEU A 498 38.58 143.75 60.58
C LEU A 498 38.42 144.74 59.42
N LEU A 499 37.87 144.26 58.29
CA LEU A 499 37.54 145.11 57.14
C LEU A 499 36.48 146.15 57.50
N ASP A 500 35.47 145.83 58.33
CA ASP A 500 34.52 146.82 58.84
C ASP A 500 35.20 147.89 59.71
N THR A 501 36.18 147.51 60.55
CA THR A 501 36.96 148.51 61.32
C THR A 501 37.86 149.38 60.43
N ASP A 502 38.43 148.81 59.36
CA ASP A 502 39.22 149.56 58.38
C ASP A 502 38.34 150.49 57.53
N VAL A 503 37.15 150.05 57.12
CA VAL A 503 36.16 150.91 56.44
C VAL A 503 35.73 152.05 57.36
N ALA A 504 35.48 151.79 58.66
CA ALA A 504 35.10 152.83 59.62
C ALA A 504 36.25 153.81 59.96
N SER A 505 37.52 153.40 59.80
CA SER A 505 38.68 154.28 59.96
C SER A 505 38.93 155.11 58.68
N LEU A 506 38.84 154.48 57.51
CA LEU A 506 38.93 155.15 56.21
C LEU A 506 37.78 156.13 55.97
N GLN A 507 36.56 155.84 56.44
CA GLN A 507 35.44 156.81 56.40
C GLN A 507 35.71 158.05 57.26
N ARG A 508 36.37 157.90 58.41
CA ARG A 508 36.83 159.04 59.23
C ARG A 508 37.91 159.84 58.51
N ALA A 509 38.95 159.17 58.01
CA ALA A 509 40.02 159.83 57.25
C ALA A 509 39.48 160.52 55.97
N LEU A 510 38.49 159.94 55.30
CA LEU A 510 37.81 160.55 54.14
C LEU A 510 37.01 161.80 54.54
N PHE A 511 36.38 161.80 55.71
CA PHE A 511 35.66 162.98 56.22
C PHE A 511 36.62 164.13 56.55
N GLU A 512 37.75 163.82 57.19
CA GLU A 512 38.83 164.78 57.47
C GLU A 512 39.44 165.33 56.16
N ALA A 513 39.83 164.45 55.24
CA ALA A 513 40.38 164.81 53.93
C ALA A 513 39.38 165.60 53.05
N ARG A 514 38.07 165.36 53.16
CA ARG A 514 37.04 166.19 52.50
C ARG A 514 36.98 167.60 53.08
N ARG A 515 37.12 167.74 54.42
CA ARG A 515 37.19 169.05 55.07
C ARG A 515 38.43 169.85 54.66
N GLU A 516 39.56 169.17 54.46
CA GLU A 516 40.78 169.78 53.89
C GLU A 516 40.62 170.09 52.40
N ALA A 517 39.98 169.21 51.63
CA ALA A 517 39.72 169.42 50.20
C ALA A 517 38.76 170.59 49.94
N GLU A 518 37.74 170.82 50.77
CA GLU A 518 36.89 172.03 50.68
C GLU A 518 37.69 173.31 50.98
N ALA A 519 38.55 173.29 51.99
CA ALA A 519 39.45 174.42 52.29
C ALA A 519 40.44 174.69 51.15
N LEU A 520 40.95 173.64 50.50
CA LEU A 520 41.81 173.75 49.31
C LEU A 520 41.03 174.10 48.03
N SER A 521 39.75 173.73 47.90
CA SER A 521 38.89 174.12 46.77
C SER A 521 38.69 175.62 46.73
N LEU A 522 38.40 176.24 47.89
CA LEU A 522 38.34 177.70 48.01
C LEU A 522 39.67 178.40 47.65
N ALA A 523 40.82 177.72 47.80
CA ALA A 523 42.11 178.24 47.35
C ALA A 523 42.38 177.99 45.85
N LEU A 524 41.84 176.91 45.29
CA LEU A 524 41.94 176.50 43.89
C LEU A 524 41.00 177.28 42.94
N GLU A 525 39.89 177.80 43.44
CA GLU A 525 38.90 178.55 42.66
C GLU A 525 39.36 179.97 42.27
N ASN A 526 40.60 180.37 42.62
CA ASN A 526 41.27 181.53 42.01
C ASN A 526 41.88 181.15 40.64
N PRO A 527 41.28 181.55 39.49
CA PRO A 527 41.51 180.89 38.21
C PRO A 527 42.69 181.50 37.42
N GLY A 528 43.89 181.46 37.98
CA GLY A 528 45.06 182.22 37.51
C GLY A 528 46.21 181.47 36.83
N ASN A 529 46.18 180.14 36.66
CA ASN A 529 47.39 179.38 36.27
C ASN A 529 47.16 178.24 35.25
N GLN A 530 47.76 178.35 34.05
CA GLN A 530 47.43 177.55 32.85
C GLN A 530 48.41 176.38 32.55
N SER A 531 49.13 175.84 33.53
CA SER A 531 50.33 175.02 33.26
C SER A 531 50.16 173.49 33.12
N ARG A 532 48.94 172.90 33.11
CA ARG A 532 48.77 171.43 33.33
C ARG A 532 47.86 170.68 32.33
N TRP A 533 48.43 170.31 31.18
CA TRP A 533 47.95 169.48 30.05
C TRP A 533 48.48 168.01 30.17
N ARG A 534 48.18 166.96 29.38
CA ARG A 534 47.57 166.73 28.04
C ARG A 534 47.00 165.26 27.95
N LEU A 535 46.81 164.68 26.74
CA LEU A 535 46.30 163.34 26.37
C LEU A 535 46.97 162.82 25.06
N LEU A 536 46.92 161.50 24.72
CA LEU A 536 47.52 160.82 23.50
C LEU A 536 46.70 159.56 22.98
N GLU A 537 47.07 158.92 21.84
CA GLU A 537 46.17 158.28 20.79
C GLU A 537 46.36 156.77 20.36
N GLY A 538 45.49 156.22 19.43
CA GLY A 538 45.60 154.91 18.68
C GLY A 538 44.43 154.56 17.66
N LYS A 539 44.57 153.61 16.67
CA LYS A 539 43.66 153.36 15.48
C LYS A 539 43.30 151.87 15.10
N ILE A 540 42.40 151.64 14.09
CA ILE A 540 41.77 150.34 13.63
C ILE A 540 41.94 150.09 12.08
N PRO A 541 41.94 148.83 11.53
CA PRO A 541 42.20 148.48 10.11
C PRO A 541 40.95 148.27 9.19
N ASP A 542 41.18 147.95 7.91
CA ASP A 542 40.30 148.25 6.76
C ASP A 542 39.74 147.05 5.94
N ARG A 543 38.76 147.33 5.05
CA ARG A 543 37.84 146.32 4.44
C ARG A 543 38.46 145.34 3.44
N GLU A 544 39.49 145.73 2.68
CA GLU A 544 40.03 144.90 1.58
C GLU A 544 40.79 143.66 2.08
N GLU A 545 41.44 143.76 3.25
CA GLU A 545 42.16 142.67 3.91
C GLU A 545 41.22 141.50 4.30
N LEU A 546 39.95 141.79 4.55
CA LEU A 546 38.93 140.78 4.86
C LEU A 546 38.46 140.03 3.61
N SER A 547 38.30 140.72 2.46
CA SER A 547 37.86 140.07 1.21
C SER A 547 38.88 139.06 0.66
N ALA A 548 40.17 139.39 0.67
CA ALA A 548 41.22 138.47 0.21
C ALA A 548 41.27 137.17 1.04
N LYS A 549 40.89 137.26 2.31
CA LYS A 549 40.88 136.13 3.25
C LYS A 549 39.68 135.18 3.06
N ILE A 550 38.61 135.63 2.39
CA ILE A 550 37.43 134.82 2.08
C ILE A 550 37.70 133.93 0.85
N GLN A 551 38.23 134.50 -0.24
CA GLN A 551 38.53 133.72 -1.47
C GLN A 551 39.51 132.56 -1.20
N ALA A 552 40.54 132.80 -0.39
CA ALA A 552 41.51 131.77 0.01
C ALA A 552 40.92 130.61 0.86
N LEU A 553 39.71 130.78 1.41
CA LEU A 553 38.97 129.72 2.11
C LEU A 553 38.02 128.96 1.17
N GLU A 554 37.55 129.60 0.09
CA GLU A 554 36.64 128.99 -0.89
C GLU A 554 37.36 128.00 -1.82
N GLU A 555 38.55 128.34 -2.33
CA GLU A 555 39.40 127.38 -3.08
C GLU A 555 39.71 126.14 -2.23
N ARG A 556 40.13 126.36 -0.98
CA ARG A 556 40.49 125.31 -0.02
C ARG A 556 39.31 124.40 0.37
N LEU A 557 38.07 124.86 0.18
CA LEU A 557 36.85 124.07 0.35
C LEU A 557 36.58 123.18 -0.88
N ASN A 558 36.89 123.64 -2.08
CA ASN A 558 36.69 122.86 -3.31
C ASN A 558 37.71 121.71 -3.42
N ASP A 559 38.99 121.94 -3.11
CA ASP A 559 40.02 120.88 -3.00
C ASP A 559 39.57 119.73 -2.09
N LYS A 560 38.82 120.05 -1.03
CA LYS A 560 38.31 119.07 -0.06
C LYS A 560 37.08 118.30 -0.53
N LYS A 561 36.34 118.81 -1.51
CA LYS A 561 35.21 118.10 -2.14
C LYS A 561 35.70 117.09 -3.17
N GLU A 562 36.70 117.45 -3.98
CA GLU A 562 37.30 116.51 -4.94
C GLU A 562 37.94 115.31 -4.22
N GLN A 563 38.69 115.57 -3.13
CA GLN A 563 39.25 114.52 -2.25
C GLN A 563 38.21 113.65 -1.53
N LEU A 564 36.93 114.06 -1.49
CA LEU A 564 35.82 113.25 -0.97
C LEU A 564 35.31 112.30 -2.06
N LEU A 565 35.04 112.83 -3.25
CA LEU A 565 34.57 112.07 -4.42
C LEU A 565 35.52 110.93 -4.81
N GLU A 566 36.83 111.17 -4.82
CA GLU A 566 37.83 110.12 -5.08
C GLU A 566 37.73 108.97 -4.06
N LYS A 567 37.47 109.28 -2.79
CA LYS A 567 37.39 108.28 -1.72
C LYS A 567 36.08 107.51 -1.73
N GLU A 568 34.98 108.15 -2.15
CA GLU A 568 33.69 107.48 -2.34
C GLU A 568 33.78 106.46 -3.48
N LEU A 569 34.41 106.81 -4.61
CA LEU A 569 34.65 105.90 -5.74
C LEU A 569 35.50 104.69 -5.35
N ILE A 570 36.59 104.91 -4.60
CA ILE A 570 37.43 103.82 -4.06
C ILE A 570 36.63 102.91 -3.11
N LEU A 571 35.70 103.47 -2.32
CA LEU A 571 34.88 102.70 -1.38
C LEU A 571 33.82 101.86 -2.11
N GLU A 572 33.25 102.35 -3.21
CA GLU A 572 32.37 101.57 -4.10
C GLU A 572 33.12 100.40 -4.77
N GLU A 573 34.35 100.61 -5.27
CA GLU A 573 35.15 99.50 -5.83
C GLU A 573 35.51 98.46 -4.76
N ILE A 574 35.96 98.89 -3.58
CA ILE A 574 36.34 97.98 -2.48
C ILE A 574 35.14 97.19 -1.96
N THR A 575 33.95 97.80 -1.84
CA THR A 575 32.73 97.10 -1.43
C THR A 575 32.28 96.10 -2.51
N SER A 576 32.28 96.51 -3.79
CA SER A 576 32.01 95.62 -4.94
C SER A 576 32.94 94.39 -4.97
N LEU A 577 34.24 94.57 -4.71
CA LEU A 577 35.21 93.47 -4.62
C LEU A 577 34.99 92.58 -3.39
N SER A 578 34.70 93.20 -2.24
CA SER A 578 34.46 92.50 -0.97
C SER A 578 33.21 91.61 -1.02
N ASP A 579 32.14 92.09 -1.66
CA ASP A 579 30.90 91.32 -1.78
C ASP A 579 31.02 90.22 -2.83
N LYS A 580 31.75 90.43 -3.94
CA LYS A 580 32.12 89.34 -4.88
C LYS A 580 32.92 88.24 -4.17
N LEU A 581 33.89 88.60 -3.33
CA LEU A 581 34.66 87.64 -2.52
C LEU A 581 33.78 86.93 -1.48
N ARG A 582 32.79 87.62 -0.87
CA ARG A 582 31.81 86.98 0.04
C ARG A 582 30.91 85.99 -0.68
N VAL A 583 30.43 86.30 -1.88
CA VAL A 583 29.60 85.38 -2.68
C VAL A 583 30.40 84.14 -3.05
N GLN A 584 31.62 84.28 -3.58
CA GLN A 584 32.51 83.15 -3.87
C GLN A 584 32.83 82.31 -2.62
N ALA A 585 33.05 82.95 -1.47
CA ALA A 585 33.27 82.28 -0.20
C ALA A 585 32.00 81.63 0.40
N ALA A 586 30.80 82.04 -0.03
CA ALA A 586 29.54 81.41 0.36
C ALA A 586 29.25 80.19 -0.53
N GLU A 587 29.45 80.29 -1.84
CA GLU A 587 29.32 79.18 -2.80
C GLU A 587 30.25 78.03 -2.43
N GLY A 588 31.54 78.32 -2.17
CA GLY A 588 32.52 77.31 -1.76
C GLY A 588 32.25 76.63 -0.40
N ARG A 589 31.34 77.17 0.44
CA ARG A 589 30.96 76.51 1.71
C ARG A 589 30.05 75.31 1.50
N ALA A 590 29.21 75.30 0.47
CA ALA A 590 28.37 74.15 0.15
C ALA A 590 29.23 72.96 -0.28
N ASP A 591 30.12 73.17 -1.24
CA ASP A 591 31.03 72.14 -1.77
C ASP A 591 31.99 71.60 -0.71
N THR A 592 32.54 72.47 0.16
CA THR A 592 33.42 72.03 1.25
C THR A 592 32.66 71.31 2.37
N LEU A 593 31.39 71.64 2.62
CA LEU A 593 30.54 70.89 3.55
C LEU A 593 30.19 69.50 3.00
N GLU A 594 29.81 69.39 1.72
CA GLU A 594 29.60 68.08 1.07
C GLU A 594 30.88 67.23 1.08
N LEU A 595 32.03 67.83 0.79
CA LEU A 595 33.32 67.14 0.85
C LEU A 595 33.61 66.63 2.26
N ALA A 596 33.39 67.46 3.29
CA ALA A 596 33.56 67.07 4.69
C ALA A 596 32.61 65.94 5.12
N GLN A 597 31.35 65.97 4.67
CA GLN A 597 30.38 64.90 4.90
C GLN A 597 30.83 63.59 4.24
N ARG A 598 31.20 63.63 2.95
CA ARG A 598 31.72 62.46 2.23
C ARG A 598 32.99 61.89 2.87
N VAL A 599 33.91 62.73 3.34
CA VAL A 599 35.12 62.31 4.09
C VAL A 599 34.74 61.63 5.41
N ASN A 600 33.78 62.17 6.17
CA ASN A 600 33.30 61.54 7.40
C ASN A 600 32.59 60.19 7.14
N GLU A 601 31.79 60.09 6.07
CA GLU A 601 31.21 58.82 5.64
C GLU A 601 32.28 57.79 5.29
N TYR A 602 33.29 58.17 4.50
CA TYR A 602 34.38 57.27 4.16
C TYR A 602 35.17 56.86 5.40
N ALA A 603 35.45 57.77 6.34
CA ALA A 603 36.09 57.44 7.61
C ALA A 603 35.25 56.48 8.47
N SER A 604 33.91 56.64 8.48
CA SER A 604 32.98 55.72 9.17
C SER A 604 32.97 54.33 8.51
N LYS A 605 32.85 54.28 7.18
CA LYS A 605 32.94 53.05 6.37
C LYS A 605 34.29 52.35 6.60
N LEU A 606 35.41 53.09 6.63
CA LEU A 606 36.73 52.56 6.91
C LEU A 606 36.80 51.93 8.30
N ARG A 607 36.37 52.64 9.36
CA ARG A 607 36.33 52.11 10.74
C ARG A 607 35.45 50.86 10.86
N ALA A 608 34.34 50.80 10.13
CA ALA A 608 33.47 49.62 10.09
C ALA A 608 34.16 48.42 9.41
N VAL A 609 34.88 48.64 8.30
CA VAL A 609 35.69 47.61 7.63
C VAL A 609 36.86 47.17 8.51
N THR A 610 37.58 48.10 9.16
CA THR A 610 38.64 47.76 10.12
C THR A 610 38.12 46.92 11.28
N ARG A 611 36.93 47.22 11.84
CA ARG A 611 36.31 46.36 12.86
C ARG A 611 35.97 44.97 12.34
N LYS A 612 35.47 44.85 11.11
CA LYS A 612 35.24 43.53 10.48
C LYS A 612 36.55 42.75 10.28
N ILE A 613 37.61 43.42 9.83
CA ILE A 613 38.94 42.80 9.69
C ILE A 613 39.48 42.36 11.06
N MET A 614 39.34 43.17 12.11
CA MET A 614 39.76 42.78 13.46
C MET A 614 38.95 41.58 13.98
N ALA A 615 37.64 41.53 13.72
CA ALA A 615 36.81 40.38 14.03
C ALA A 615 37.31 39.12 13.29
N THR A 616 37.45 39.16 11.96
CA THR A 616 37.93 37.99 11.19
C THR A 616 39.35 37.59 11.52
N VAL A 617 40.24 38.53 11.89
CA VAL A 617 41.59 38.23 12.41
C VAL A 617 41.52 37.55 13.77
N SER A 618 40.63 37.99 14.68
CA SER A 618 40.44 37.33 15.98
C SER A 618 39.80 35.95 15.87
N GLU A 619 38.85 35.76 14.94
CA GLU A 619 38.30 34.46 14.57
C GLU A 619 39.41 33.55 14.01
N LEU A 620 40.22 34.05 13.07
CA LEU A 620 41.36 33.31 12.51
C LEU A 620 42.38 32.93 13.59
N SER A 621 42.67 33.82 14.53
CA SER A 621 43.54 33.54 15.69
C SER A 621 42.95 32.46 16.60
N MET A 622 41.63 32.47 16.82
CA MET A 622 40.93 31.40 17.54
C MET A 622 41.01 30.06 16.80
N TYR A 623 40.80 30.04 15.49
CA TYR A 623 40.93 28.82 14.68
C TYR A 623 42.36 28.31 14.66
N GLN A 624 43.37 29.18 14.56
CA GLN A 624 44.79 28.83 14.69
C GLN A 624 45.11 28.23 16.06
N ALA A 625 44.65 28.85 17.15
CA ALA A 625 44.84 28.33 18.50
C ALA A 625 44.14 26.96 18.70
N SER A 626 42.97 26.78 18.08
CA SER A 626 42.22 25.51 18.12
C SER A 626 42.92 24.41 17.31
N ALA A 627 43.44 24.76 16.12
CA ALA A 627 44.22 23.83 15.29
C ALA A 627 45.54 23.43 15.95
N LEU A 628 46.23 24.36 16.65
CA LEU A 628 47.43 24.04 17.43
C LEU A 628 47.12 23.11 18.61
N LYS A 629 46.00 23.32 19.33
CA LYS A 629 45.56 22.39 20.39
C LYS A 629 45.25 21.01 19.86
N LEU A 630 44.44 20.90 18.80
CA LEU A 630 44.11 19.62 18.17
C LEU A 630 45.36 18.93 17.58
N GLY A 631 46.34 19.70 17.12
CA GLY A 631 47.66 19.19 16.73
C GLY A 631 48.42 18.58 17.91
N ALA A 632 48.49 19.28 19.03
CA ALA A 632 49.15 18.79 20.26
C ALA A 632 48.43 17.57 20.86
N GLU A 633 47.09 17.58 20.92
CA GLU A 633 46.28 16.43 21.35
C GLU A 633 46.50 15.22 20.44
N ARG A 634 46.62 15.43 19.13
CA ARG A 634 46.98 14.36 18.19
C ARG A 634 48.40 13.83 18.43
N GLU A 635 49.40 14.70 18.63
CA GLU A 635 50.78 14.27 18.91
C GLU A 635 50.87 13.50 20.24
N GLU A 636 50.13 13.91 21.27
CA GLU A 636 50.04 13.23 22.56
C GLU A 636 49.37 11.84 22.41
N LEU A 637 48.30 11.73 21.61
CA LEU A 637 47.65 10.45 21.31
C LEU A 637 48.51 9.54 20.42
N ASP A 638 49.16 10.08 19.37
CA ASP A 638 50.09 9.34 18.50
C ASP A 638 51.27 8.80 19.35
N ALA A 639 51.78 9.58 20.31
CA ALA A 639 52.80 9.15 21.26
C ALA A 639 52.28 8.08 22.25
N ALA A 640 51.08 8.25 22.81
CA ALA A 640 50.45 7.26 23.69
C ALA A 640 50.22 5.92 22.97
N VAL A 641 49.81 5.95 21.69
CA VAL A 641 49.67 4.77 20.84
C VAL A 641 51.03 4.13 20.52
N ALA A 642 52.08 4.93 20.30
CA ALA A 642 53.42 4.39 20.09
C ALA A 642 53.95 3.67 21.36
N VAL A 643 53.77 4.26 22.54
CA VAL A 643 54.10 3.61 23.82
C VAL A 643 53.27 2.35 24.06
N ALA A 644 51.96 2.39 23.78
CA ALA A 644 51.08 1.23 23.92
C ALA A 644 51.47 0.07 22.98
N ARG A 645 51.91 0.38 21.75
CA ARG A 645 52.47 -0.62 20.82
C ARG A 645 53.78 -1.20 21.34
N GLN A 646 54.69 -0.37 21.85
CA GLN A 646 55.96 -0.83 22.40
C GLN A 646 55.77 -1.74 23.63
N ARG A 647 54.83 -1.41 24.51
CA ARG A 647 54.44 -2.29 25.64
C ARG A 647 53.87 -3.62 25.16
N LEU A 648 52.95 -3.58 24.18
CA LEU A 648 52.36 -4.79 23.59
C LEU A 648 53.42 -5.69 22.93
N GLU A 649 54.38 -5.11 22.21
CA GLU A 649 55.54 -5.83 21.63
C GLU A 649 56.46 -6.42 22.71
N GLY A 650 56.56 -5.77 23.89
CA GLY A 650 57.24 -6.30 25.08
C GLY A 650 56.44 -7.37 25.85
N GLY A 651 55.19 -7.66 25.46
CA GLY A 651 54.31 -8.58 26.18
C GLY A 651 53.62 -7.98 27.42
N GLU A 652 53.72 -6.67 27.61
CA GLU A 652 53.07 -5.92 28.69
C GLU A 652 51.68 -5.38 28.25
N PRO A 653 50.76 -5.09 29.18
CA PRO A 653 49.47 -4.48 28.85
C PRO A 653 49.64 -3.13 28.10
N PRO A 654 48.88 -2.87 27.01
CA PRO A 654 49.03 -1.65 26.21
C PRO A 654 48.80 -0.35 26.99
N THR A 655 47.92 -0.38 28.00
CA THR A 655 47.62 0.75 28.89
C THR A 655 47.37 0.24 30.32
N ASP A 656 47.63 1.09 31.31
CA ASP A 656 47.40 0.80 32.73
C ASP A 656 45.91 0.47 33.01
N ASP A 657 44.98 1.01 32.23
CA ASP A 657 43.56 0.66 32.32
C ASP A 657 43.25 -0.73 31.73
N ALA A 658 43.93 -1.14 30.66
CA ALA A 658 43.81 -2.52 30.14
C ALA A 658 44.35 -3.55 31.16
N GLU A 659 45.41 -3.21 31.92
CA GLU A 659 45.88 -4.04 33.04
C GLU A 659 44.81 -4.13 34.14
N ARG A 660 44.17 -3.01 34.51
CA ARG A 660 43.08 -2.98 35.51
C ARG A 660 41.85 -3.78 35.06
N GLU A 661 41.52 -3.78 33.77
CA GLU A 661 40.43 -4.60 33.23
C GLU A 661 40.80 -6.09 33.20
N TRP A 662 42.02 -6.43 32.81
CA TRP A 662 42.51 -7.81 32.85
C TRP A 662 42.51 -8.37 34.29
N MET A 663 43.00 -7.59 35.26
CA MET A 663 42.92 -7.88 36.69
C MET A 663 41.47 -8.03 37.20
N ARG A 664 40.51 -7.29 36.63
CA ARG A 664 39.08 -7.42 36.96
C ARG A 664 38.53 -8.76 36.45
N LEU A 665 38.80 -9.08 35.19
CA LEU A 665 38.38 -10.34 34.54
C LEU A 665 39.03 -11.58 35.18
N GLU A 666 40.29 -11.49 35.63
CA GLU A 666 40.95 -12.59 36.31
C GLU A 666 40.36 -12.83 37.71
N ARG A 667 40.05 -11.76 38.47
CA ARG A 667 39.30 -11.86 39.73
C ARG A 667 37.91 -12.47 39.52
N GLU A 668 37.19 -12.08 38.47
CA GLU A 668 35.91 -12.70 38.10
C GLU A 668 36.07 -14.18 37.75
N ARG A 669 37.10 -14.57 37.00
CA ARG A 669 37.40 -16.01 36.76
C ARG A 669 37.64 -16.77 38.06
N TYR A 670 38.41 -16.21 38.99
CA TYR A 670 38.66 -16.82 40.29
C TYR A 670 37.38 -16.96 41.13
N THR A 671 36.54 -15.94 41.20
CA THR A 671 35.27 -16.02 41.96
C THR A 671 34.29 -17.01 41.32
N VAL A 672 34.20 -17.07 39.99
CA VAL A 672 33.39 -18.07 39.27
C VAL A 672 33.91 -19.49 39.52
N SER A 673 35.24 -19.70 39.53
CA SER A 673 35.85 -21.00 39.84
C SER A 673 35.51 -21.44 41.27
N ALA A 674 35.76 -20.59 42.26
CA ALA A 674 35.48 -20.85 43.67
C ALA A 674 33.99 -21.13 43.93
N LEU A 675 33.08 -20.35 43.32
CA LEU A 675 31.64 -20.60 43.40
C LEU A 675 31.22 -21.93 42.72
N SER A 676 31.97 -22.42 41.73
CA SER A 676 31.73 -23.73 41.13
C SER A 676 32.18 -24.89 42.03
N GLU A 677 33.28 -24.70 42.77
CA GLU A 677 33.79 -25.66 43.74
C GLU A 677 32.91 -25.72 45.00
N GLU A 678 32.49 -24.56 45.52
CA GLU A 678 31.49 -24.48 46.60
C GLU A 678 30.17 -25.12 46.19
N ARG A 679 29.69 -24.92 44.94
CA ARG A 679 28.47 -25.60 44.46
C ARG A 679 28.61 -27.12 44.38
N ARG A 680 29.81 -27.64 44.02
CA ARG A 680 30.06 -29.09 44.06
C ARG A 680 30.08 -29.62 45.49
N ALA A 681 30.81 -28.96 46.39
CA ALA A 681 30.87 -29.32 47.80
C ALA A 681 29.49 -29.25 48.49
N VAL A 682 28.65 -28.25 48.14
CA VAL A 682 27.27 -28.14 48.63
C VAL A 682 26.36 -29.22 48.05
N SER A 683 26.56 -29.64 46.79
CA SER A 683 25.81 -30.76 46.20
C SER A 683 26.14 -32.08 46.90
N GLU A 684 27.43 -32.38 47.11
CA GLU A 684 27.87 -33.58 47.84
C GLU A 684 27.43 -33.55 49.31
N ALA A 685 27.39 -32.37 49.94
CA ALA A 685 26.87 -32.20 51.29
C ALA A 685 25.34 -32.25 51.40
N LEU A 686 24.59 -32.00 50.32
CA LEU A 686 23.13 -32.15 50.29
C LEU A 686 22.71 -33.62 50.16
N ASP A 687 23.35 -34.37 49.26
CA ASP A 687 23.06 -35.79 49.07
C ASP A 687 23.37 -36.63 50.33
N ALA A 688 24.34 -36.20 51.15
CA ALA A 688 24.65 -36.81 52.44
C ALA A 688 23.72 -36.40 53.60
N ARG A 689 22.75 -35.48 53.39
CA ARG A 689 21.93 -34.87 54.47
C ARG A 689 20.42 -35.03 54.31
N VAL A 690 19.95 -35.98 53.52
CA VAL A 690 18.54 -36.44 53.57
C VAL A 690 18.33 -37.38 54.75
N SER A 691 18.56 -36.88 55.96
CA SER A 691 18.05 -37.47 57.20
C SER A 691 17.94 -36.40 58.29
N GLU A 692 16.70 -36.18 58.73
CA GLU A 692 16.28 -35.59 60.01
C GLU A 692 17.09 -34.42 60.62
N VAL A 693 16.66 -33.18 60.35
CA VAL A 693 16.49 -32.17 61.43
C VAL A 693 15.22 -31.37 61.20
N GLN A 694 14.28 -31.46 62.15
CA GLN A 694 13.10 -30.58 62.21
C GLN A 694 13.53 -29.19 62.72
N SER A 695 13.16 -28.12 62.00
CA SER A 695 13.32 -26.75 62.47
C SER A 695 11.97 -26.16 62.85
N THR A 696 11.82 -25.72 64.10
CA THR A 696 10.58 -25.18 64.67
C THR A 696 10.46 -23.66 64.52
N ALA A 697 10.98 -23.10 63.43
CA ALA A 697 10.90 -21.67 63.13
C ALA A 697 9.74 -21.38 62.17
N GLU A 698 8.80 -20.52 62.58
CA GLU A 698 7.68 -20.12 61.73
C GLU A 698 8.18 -19.37 60.46
N PRO A 699 7.88 -19.86 59.24
CA PRO A 699 8.30 -19.21 58.02
C PRO A 699 7.48 -17.94 57.77
N ARG A 700 8.15 -16.82 57.50
CA ARG A 700 7.49 -15.54 57.21
C ARG A 700 6.67 -15.64 55.90
N PRO A 701 5.42 -15.16 55.86
CA PRO A 701 4.63 -15.16 54.63
C PRO A 701 5.23 -14.22 53.57
N ASN A 702 5.79 -14.81 52.50
CA ASN A 702 6.28 -14.07 51.33
C ASN A 702 5.20 -13.86 50.25
N ALA A 703 3.92 -13.92 50.62
CA ALA A 703 2.79 -13.72 49.71
C ALA A 703 1.62 -13.03 50.44
N TYR A 704 1.00 -12.06 49.76
CA TYR A 704 -0.31 -11.53 50.13
C TYR A 704 -1.39 -12.28 49.33
N ILE A 705 -2.50 -12.62 49.98
CA ILE A 705 -3.63 -13.33 49.35
C ILE A 705 -4.83 -12.36 49.26
N PRO A 706 -5.17 -11.85 48.06
CA PRO A 706 -6.52 -11.36 47.76
C PRO A 706 -7.45 -12.57 47.59
N GLU A 707 -8.65 -12.51 48.16
CA GLU A 707 -9.56 -13.66 48.41
C GLU A 707 -10.14 -14.37 47.16
N THR A 708 -9.73 -14.01 45.93
CA THR A 708 -10.43 -14.44 44.71
C THR A 708 -9.67 -15.40 43.78
N LEU A 709 -8.35 -15.60 43.90
CA LEU A 709 -7.59 -16.52 43.04
C LEU A 709 -6.45 -17.25 43.77
N GLY A 710 -6.63 -18.55 44.02
CA GLY A 710 -5.74 -19.38 44.83
C GLY A 710 -4.50 -19.95 44.12
N ILE A 711 -3.68 -19.13 43.45
CA ILE A 711 -2.35 -19.54 42.96
C ILE A 711 -1.29 -18.46 43.27
N PRO A 712 -0.25 -18.75 44.08
CA PRO A 712 0.81 -17.79 44.36
C PRO A 712 1.64 -17.43 43.11
N LYS A 713 1.96 -16.15 42.94
CA LYS A 713 2.99 -15.67 42.00
C LYS A 713 4.13 -15.01 42.79
N PRO A 714 5.42 -15.31 42.49
CA PRO A 714 6.54 -14.62 43.11
C PRO A 714 6.59 -13.16 42.65
N TYR A 715 7.12 -12.28 43.52
CA TYR A 715 7.46 -10.92 43.12
C TYR A 715 8.49 -10.94 41.99
N GLY A 716 8.25 -10.16 40.93
CA GLY A 716 9.22 -9.96 39.85
C GLY A 716 10.45 -9.16 40.31
N SER A 717 11.32 -8.82 39.36
CA SER A 717 12.58 -8.09 39.59
C SER A 717 12.45 -6.70 40.25
N PHE A 718 11.23 -6.20 40.45
CA PHE A 718 10.92 -4.95 41.13
C PHE A 718 10.03 -5.21 42.35
N ALA A 719 10.63 -5.65 43.45
CA ALA A 719 9.96 -5.72 44.74
C ALA A 719 9.66 -4.31 45.28
N PRO A 720 8.54 -4.08 46.02
CA PRO A 720 8.24 -2.77 46.59
C PRO A 720 9.30 -2.33 47.61
N PHE A 721 10.14 -1.37 47.23
CA PHE A 721 11.17 -0.82 48.09
C PHE A 721 10.55 0.05 49.20
N LYS A 722 10.81 -0.30 50.46
CA LYS A 722 10.47 0.54 51.62
C LYS A 722 11.57 1.61 51.77
N PRO A 723 11.27 2.91 51.64
CA PRO A 723 12.29 3.96 51.76
C PRO A 723 12.99 3.91 53.12
N GLN A 724 14.33 3.96 53.11
CA GLN A 724 15.10 4.23 54.32
C GLN A 724 15.03 5.72 54.65
N GLU A 725 14.94 6.05 55.94
CA GLU A 725 15.03 7.44 56.40
C GLU A 725 16.43 8.01 56.12
N PRO A 726 16.54 9.26 55.66
CA PRO A 726 17.82 9.83 55.25
C PRO A 726 18.73 10.09 56.46
N GLY A 727 19.87 9.39 56.50
CA GLY A 727 20.94 9.63 57.47
C GLY A 727 21.49 11.06 57.41
N SER A 728 21.98 11.57 58.55
CA SER A 728 22.29 13.00 58.77
C SER A 728 23.51 13.56 58.02
N THR A 729 24.07 12.82 57.06
CA THR A 729 25.30 13.17 56.33
C THR A 729 25.07 13.74 54.93
N MET A 730 23.83 13.89 54.45
CA MET A 730 23.52 14.62 53.21
C MET A 730 23.28 16.12 53.44
N ARG A 731 24.34 16.85 53.78
CA ARG A 731 24.42 18.30 53.55
C ARG A 731 25.69 18.60 52.75
N HIS A 732 25.61 19.64 51.92
CA HIS A 732 26.66 20.15 51.00
C HIS A 732 26.74 19.47 49.61
N ILE A 733 25.73 19.72 48.77
CA ILE A 733 25.96 19.91 47.33
C ILE A 733 25.67 21.38 47.02
N ARG A 734 26.71 22.18 46.75
CA ARG A 734 26.55 23.57 46.28
C ARG A 734 26.18 23.55 44.80
N LYS A 735 25.14 24.31 44.40
CA LYS A 735 24.83 24.55 42.98
C LYS A 735 25.92 25.46 42.38
N PRO A 736 26.37 25.23 41.13
CA PRO A 736 27.32 26.11 40.46
C PRO A 736 26.65 27.46 40.11
N VAL A 737 27.41 28.54 40.24
CA VAL A 737 27.00 29.90 39.83
C VAL A 737 27.56 30.17 38.43
N PRO A 738 26.73 30.54 37.43
CA PRO A 738 27.22 30.92 36.11
C PRO A 738 28.01 32.24 36.17
N LYS A 739 29.11 32.33 35.41
CA LYS A 739 29.94 33.55 35.33
C LYS A 739 29.23 34.62 34.50
N GLU A 740 29.38 35.88 34.92
CA GLU A 740 28.93 37.04 34.16
C GLU A 740 29.80 37.24 32.91
N VAL A 741 29.16 37.68 31.82
CA VAL A 741 29.84 38.07 30.58
C VAL A 741 30.21 39.55 30.69
N VAL A 742 31.50 39.85 30.60
CA VAL A 742 31.99 41.23 30.47
C VAL A 742 31.86 41.66 29.01
N ILE A 743 31.32 42.86 28.80
CA ILE A 743 31.10 43.51 27.49
C ILE A 743 32.43 44.06 26.95
#